data_AF-A0A2G6GGD5-F1
#
_entry.id   AF-A0A2G6GGD5-F1
#
_cell.length_a   1.000
_cell.length_b   1.000
_cell.length_c   1.000
_cell.angle_alpha   90.00
_cell.angle_beta   90.00
_cell.angle_gamma   90.00
#
_symmetry.space_group_name_H-M   'P 1'
#
loop_
_entity.id
_entity.type
_entity.pdbx_description
1 polymer ?
#
loop_
_entity_poly.entity_id
_entity_poly.type
_entity_poly.pdbx_seq_one_letter_code
_entity_poly.pdbx_strand_id
1 'polypeptide(L)'
;MYHWKMFKIGLPLVSSIFLLIGVLFSLQAEPLPQTEITPPETVDVPTQTGVSILKQDNDGLLIALNTAIINSTNDVYLLQHELNANIQEPGAPALPYYSTFIALPPEANVSITVTPIEVHTVNNVVIPAVEAPTLSFINYDEESPFPVTAVTPQVASDKTEQAIYPASTQIPNTIYQLSEPMYFRDIRLVKLDLFPLQYRPQQQEVTQTSQMLVNIQFHGAKFDNLQPAPSVHDIYHNSLAHKILNFEQGKAWRSLPSSMQATGDNKASASLVSLPAGATAYKIEIDQDGIYDITGQDLTSAGMAISNINPDHIEFMSRGEPVAYEFIKNGANAGIIEANDIIRFYGEGVNGSRREKQFLTHNIYWLWSDPDGSSTSIDTLPNNPDADLATSFIDSITREDENYFFSTWTDQWEQFPNEPDSWYWAHLRSPTSQNYEIELPDPILEDTQATTYTVEVLTRESYVNEFNYSVEVCLNGTFGCVQTTWTGHQNVNIMNTVPMTSLVPGTNEFTINLSNSVAPDSRVRLFLNRITVEYLRSLKAVDDELFFTDAVGGRTMIVQDFSEGEPDNILVWDITTPLNPTQIALDYDDILENNGRYTYTIGIPNTTTTTQQYIATTVSNTLSPDHISQYQVPTTIEPVDGADWVAISYKDFLPQTQNLAEHRAQAAYGGMKTHVVDIEDVINLYYHGLAMPEAIHAFLENSLTWPTKPSYVVLMGDGVVSPRHLPCAAYCYSDWDVNAQNFVPTDIQFIDRYQGLTPTDSTYVFLVGDDLLADMAIGRLAAESISQAEAMVDKIIRYEENLLAKVPGYQRVLFIADNPDPDAGGNFCDTNLEQTGSLIPADYEQTHLCREDYANDVAFTETIKAETYPGAAILTYRGHGAIHAWGNSPRFWSADSSVSDEALKRTWANHLSQKPVAILSADCLDGYFALPGHSGLSERFMNLDEYAGAAAHWSSSGLGLDHEHTALLEGFYESLFGTEQIRLGDATNYAKLHFSLSANYAKSEMYSFNLQGDPAMQINVLDLSVFLPVIIR
;
A
#
# COMPACT_ATOMS: atom_id res chain seq x y z
N MET A 1 -6.37 5.18 -4.27
CA MET A 1 -5.04 5.25 -4.94
C MET A 1 -5.00 6.41 -5.94
N TYR A 2 -3.90 7.17 -6.01
CA TYR A 2 -3.76 8.27 -6.98
C TYR A 2 -3.48 7.74 -8.40
N HIS A 3 -4.42 7.94 -9.32
CA HIS A 3 -4.21 7.88 -10.78
C HIS A 3 -4.82 9.14 -11.41
N TRP A 4 -4.10 10.27 -11.35
CA TRP A 4 -4.49 11.50 -12.05
C TRP A 4 -3.81 11.57 -13.42
N LYS A 5 -4.50 11.09 -14.47
CA LYS A 5 -4.21 11.50 -15.85
C LYS A 5 -4.80 12.90 -16.08
N MET A 6 -3.97 13.94 -16.03
CA MET A 6 -4.35 15.30 -16.44
C MET A 6 -4.49 15.38 -17.96
N PHE A 7 -5.72 15.38 -18.48
CA PHE A 7 -6.02 15.91 -19.82
C PHE A 7 -6.46 17.37 -19.71
N LYS A 8 -5.54 18.30 -20.02
CA LYS A 8 -5.86 19.71 -20.27
C LYS A 8 -6.38 19.86 -21.69
N ILE A 9 -7.68 20.08 -21.86
CA ILE A 9 -8.25 20.64 -23.10
C ILE A 9 -8.61 22.10 -22.82
N GLY A 10 -7.85 23.01 -23.42
CA GLY A 10 -8.15 24.45 -23.41
C GLY A 10 -9.26 24.80 -24.39
N LEU A 11 -10.18 25.68 -23.98
CA LEU A 11 -11.01 26.49 -24.88
C LEU A 11 -11.27 27.87 -24.25
N PRO A 12 -11.32 28.95 -25.05
CA PRO A 12 -11.18 30.32 -24.55
C PRO A 12 -12.51 31.02 -24.25
N LEU A 13 -12.44 32.01 -23.37
CA LEU A 13 -13.46 33.03 -23.07
C LEU A 13 -13.94 33.81 -24.30
N VAL A 14 -15.26 34.05 -24.43
CA VAL A 14 -15.83 35.35 -24.88
C VAL A 14 -17.19 35.63 -24.20
N SER A 15 -17.17 36.55 -23.22
CA SER A 15 -18.03 37.71 -22.94
C SER A 15 -19.57 37.73 -23.11
N SER A 16 -20.25 37.86 -21.95
CA SER A 16 -21.20 38.91 -21.51
C SER A 16 -22.29 39.49 -22.44
N ILE A 17 -23.54 39.60 -21.93
CA ILE A 17 -24.29 40.87 -21.70
C ILE A 17 -25.65 40.60 -21.00
N PHE A 18 -25.87 41.28 -19.87
CA PHE A 18 -27.16 41.56 -19.23
C PHE A 18 -27.72 42.89 -19.76
N LEU A 19 -29.03 43.01 -20.05
CA LEU A 19 -29.86 44.14 -19.58
C LEU A 19 -31.38 43.97 -19.84
N LEU A 20 -32.16 44.44 -18.85
CA LEU A 20 -33.61 44.51 -18.69
C LEU A 20 -34.37 45.35 -19.76
N ILE A 21 -35.68 45.05 -19.95
CA ILE A 21 -36.85 45.88 -19.51
C ILE A 21 -38.15 45.19 -19.99
N GLY A 22 -39.13 45.07 -19.10
CA GLY A 22 -40.41 44.39 -19.35
C GLY A 22 -41.51 45.26 -19.97
N VAL A 23 -42.67 44.65 -20.21
CA VAL A 23 -44.03 45.21 -20.09
C VAL A 23 -45.05 44.07 -20.09
N LEU A 24 -46.05 44.22 -19.23
CA LEU A 24 -47.22 43.37 -19.00
C LEU A 24 -48.03 43.02 -20.25
N PHE A 25 -48.55 41.79 -20.32
CA PHE A 25 -49.93 41.54 -20.76
C PHE A 25 -50.57 40.41 -19.95
N SER A 26 -51.64 40.78 -19.24
CA SER A 26 -52.58 39.90 -18.56
C SER A 26 -53.54 39.24 -19.55
N LEU A 27 -53.62 37.91 -19.56
CA LEU A 27 -54.75 37.14 -20.11
C LEU A 27 -55.01 35.94 -19.19
N GLN A 28 -56.21 35.93 -18.60
CA GLN A 28 -56.76 34.82 -17.83
C GLN A 28 -57.27 33.71 -18.76
N ALA A 29 -56.96 32.45 -18.44
CA ALA A 29 -57.66 31.18 -18.74
C ALA A 29 -56.67 30.05 -18.42
N GLU A 30 -56.92 28.95 -17.73
CA GLU A 30 -58.01 28.28 -17.02
C GLU A 30 -57.32 27.39 -15.94
N PRO A 31 -57.98 26.97 -14.86
CA PRO A 31 -57.36 26.04 -13.92
C PRO A 31 -57.16 24.68 -14.60
N LEU A 32 -55.90 24.23 -14.69
CA LEU A 32 -55.57 22.84 -14.96
C LEU A 32 -56.26 21.96 -13.92
N PRO A 33 -56.79 20.78 -14.29
CA PRO A 33 -57.46 19.89 -13.36
C PRO A 33 -56.49 19.55 -12.23
N GLN A 34 -56.93 19.77 -11.00
CA GLN A 34 -56.31 19.17 -9.83
C GLN A 34 -56.37 17.66 -10.02
N THR A 35 -55.28 17.05 -10.50
CA THR A 35 -54.98 15.69 -10.10
C THR A 35 -54.88 15.73 -8.58
N GLU A 36 -55.86 15.13 -7.93
CA GLU A 36 -55.80 14.78 -6.52
C GLU A 36 -54.39 14.22 -6.26
N ILE A 37 -53.59 14.96 -5.49
CA ILE A 37 -52.45 14.38 -4.82
C ILE A 37 -53.09 13.42 -3.84
N THR A 38 -53.14 12.14 -4.21
CA THR A 38 -53.40 11.07 -3.27
C THR A 38 -52.50 11.36 -2.07
N PRO A 39 -53.03 11.43 -0.83
CA PRO A 39 -52.16 11.56 0.33
C PRO A 39 -51.10 10.46 0.22
N PRO A 40 -49.82 10.70 0.61
CA PRO A 40 -48.87 9.61 0.70
C PRO A 40 -49.57 8.51 1.50
N GLU A 41 -49.59 7.29 0.94
CA GLU A 41 -50.03 6.11 1.66
C GLU A 41 -49.49 6.25 3.08
N THR A 42 -50.36 6.23 4.09
CA THR A 42 -49.92 6.24 5.49
C THR A 42 -49.15 4.94 5.67
N VAL A 43 -47.83 5.01 5.49
CA VAL A 43 -46.94 3.89 5.73
C VAL A 43 -47.03 3.61 7.21
N ASP A 44 -47.60 2.46 7.56
CA ASP A 44 -47.75 2.03 8.96
C ASP A 44 -46.35 1.67 9.46
N VAL A 45 -45.72 2.60 10.19
CA VAL A 45 -44.38 2.41 10.74
C VAL A 45 -44.52 1.50 11.96
N PRO A 46 -43.87 0.32 11.99
CA PRO A 46 -43.89 -0.55 13.15
C PRO A 46 -43.42 0.19 14.40
N THR A 47 -43.96 -0.13 15.57
CA THR A 47 -43.53 0.48 16.85
C THR A 47 -42.44 -0.32 17.57
N GLN A 48 -42.00 -1.44 16.98
CA GLN A 48 -40.92 -2.27 17.54
C GLN A 48 -39.57 -1.58 17.36
N THR A 49 -38.71 -1.65 18.39
CA THR A 49 -37.33 -1.16 18.34
C THR A 49 -36.48 -1.94 17.34
N GLY A 50 -35.49 -1.27 16.76
CA GLY A 50 -34.61 -1.81 15.70
C GLY A 50 -35.02 -1.35 14.31
N VAL A 51 -34.42 -1.99 13.30
CA VAL A 51 -34.65 -1.69 11.88
C VAL A 51 -35.69 -2.63 11.27
N SER A 52 -36.61 -2.06 10.49
CA SER A 52 -37.62 -2.79 9.73
C SER A 52 -37.63 -2.36 8.27
N ILE A 53 -37.59 -3.32 7.36
CA ILE A 53 -37.77 -3.07 5.92
C ILE A 53 -39.28 -3.01 5.62
N LEU A 54 -39.75 -1.85 5.18
CA LEU A 54 -41.16 -1.58 4.87
C LEU A 54 -41.46 -1.81 3.38
N LYS A 55 -40.49 -1.50 2.52
CA LYS A 55 -40.54 -1.75 1.08
C LYS A 55 -39.15 -2.10 0.57
N GLN A 56 -39.07 -3.01 -0.39
CA GLN A 56 -37.83 -3.42 -1.02
C GLN A 56 -38.11 -3.92 -2.44
N ASP A 57 -37.50 -3.29 -3.44
CA ASP A 57 -37.58 -3.67 -4.85
C ASP A 57 -36.29 -3.25 -5.60
N ASN A 58 -36.26 -3.37 -6.92
CA ASN A 58 -35.07 -3.01 -7.72
C ASN A 58 -34.82 -1.49 -7.79
N ASP A 59 -35.81 -0.68 -7.42
CA ASP A 59 -35.71 0.78 -7.48
C ASP A 59 -35.33 1.37 -6.11
N GLY A 60 -35.35 0.57 -5.03
CA GLY A 60 -34.92 1.04 -3.72
C GLY A 60 -35.43 0.25 -2.51
N LEU A 61 -35.16 0.82 -1.34
CA LEU A 61 -35.66 0.37 -0.04
C LEU A 61 -36.38 1.51 0.69
N LEU A 62 -37.43 1.17 1.41
CA LEU A 62 -38.01 2.02 2.46
C LEU A 62 -37.83 1.29 3.78
N ILE A 63 -37.12 1.88 4.72
CA ILE A 63 -36.85 1.28 6.03
C ILE A 63 -37.27 2.22 7.15
N ALA A 64 -37.63 1.67 8.30
CA ALA A 64 -37.81 2.42 9.53
C ALA A 64 -36.77 1.99 10.56
N LEU A 65 -36.20 2.96 11.29
CA LEU A 65 -35.38 2.74 12.48
C LEU A 65 -36.12 3.32 13.68
N ASN A 66 -36.39 2.48 14.68
CA ASN A 66 -37.00 2.90 15.93
C ASN A 66 -36.06 2.61 17.11
N THR A 67 -35.97 3.54 18.05
CA THR A 67 -35.18 3.40 19.28
C THR A 67 -36.05 3.66 20.51
N ALA A 68 -35.71 3.04 21.65
CA ALA A 68 -36.35 3.37 22.91
C ALA A 68 -36.09 4.84 23.30
N ILE A 69 -37.11 5.51 23.85
CA ILE A 69 -37.00 6.92 24.25
C ILE A 69 -36.05 7.06 25.45
N ILE A 70 -35.02 7.89 25.32
CA ILE A 70 -34.07 8.18 26.40
C ILE A 70 -34.63 9.24 27.35
N ASN A 71 -34.29 9.14 28.64
CA ASN A 71 -34.60 10.16 29.64
C ASN A 71 -33.37 10.56 30.48
N SER A 72 -32.26 9.83 30.37
CA SER A 72 -31.04 10.00 31.16
C SER A 72 -29.80 9.49 30.43
N THR A 73 -28.60 9.78 30.95
CA THR A 73 -27.32 9.22 30.46
C THR A 73 -27.33 7.68 30.45
N ASN A 74 -27.92 7.03 31.47
CA ASN A 74 -27.96 5.56 31.51
C ASN A 74 -28.77 4.96 30.36
N ASP A 75 -29.81 5.65 29.90
CA ASP A 75 -30.63 5.19 28.78
C ASP A 75 -29.83 5.25 27.46
N VAL A 76 -28.86 6.17 27.33
CA VAL A 76 -27.95 6.22 26.18
C VAL A 76 -27.06 4.98 26.14
N TYR A 77 -26.54 4.53 27.27
CA TYR A 77 -25.76 3.28 27.33
C TYR A 77 -26.63 2.05 27.05
N LEU A 78 -27.89 2.03 27.50
CA LEU A 78 -28.80 0.93 27.19
C LEU A 78 -29.13 0.85 25.68
N LEU A 79 -29.18 1.98 24.99
CA LEU A 79 -29.35 2.00 23.52
C LEU A 79 -28.19 1.36 22.76
N GLN A 80 -27.01 1.19 23.37
CA GLN A 80 -25.89 0.46 22.75
C GLN A 80 -26.23 -1.01 22.47
N HIS A 81 -27.27 -1.57 23.10
CA HIS A 81 -27.76 -2.92 22.80
C HIS A 81 -28.88 -2.93 21.74
N GLU A 82 -29.51 -1.79 21.45
CA GLU A 82 -30.52 -1.64 20.38
C GLU A 82 -29.89 -1.21 19.05
N LEU A 83 -28.78 -0.49 19.14
CA LEU A 83 -27.97 0.01 18.03
C LEU A 83 -26.68 -0.81 17.96
N ASN A 84 -26.11 -0.98 16.77
CA ASN A 84 -25.02 -1.94 16.54
C ASN A 84 -23.64 -1.31 16.36
N ALA A 85 -23.52 0.01 16.56
CA ALA A 85 -22.26 0.73 16.48
C ALA A 85 -22.19 1.88 17.49
N ASN A 86 -20.98 2.35 17.79
CA ASN A 86 -20.72 3.47 18.69
C ASN A 86 -19.67 4.38 18.08
N ILE A 87 -19.79 5.70 18.27
CA ILE A 87 -18.73 6.64 17.89
C ILE A 87 -17.51 6.37 18.78
N GLN A 88 -16.38 6.07 18.14
CA GLN A 88 -15.10 5.77 18.78
C GLN A 88 -14.00 6.75 18.33
N GLU A 89 -14.38 7.87 17.70
CA GLU A 89 -13.42 8.92 17.32
C GLU A 89 -12.87 9.59 18.60
N PRO A 90 -11.55 9.59 18.81
CA PRO A 90 -10.95 10.20 20.00
C PRO A 90 -11.39 11.65 20.21
N GLY A 91 -11.84 11.99 21.42
CA GLY A 91 -12.35 13.32 21.78
C GLY A 91 -13.82 13.58 21.41
N ALA A 92 -14.46 12.75 20.59
CA ALA A 92 -15.88 12.85 20.27
C ALA A 92 -16.76 12.22 21.38
N PRO A 93 -18.04 12.58 21.51
CA PRO A 93 -18.95 11.92 22.45
C PRO A 93 -19.24 10.48 22.01
N ALA A 94 -19.11 9.52 22.93
CA ALA A 94 -19.34 8.09 22.70
C ALA A 94 -20.85 7.75 22.51
N LEU A 95 -21.43 8.15 21.38
CA LEU A 95 -22.86 7.95 21.08
C LEU A 95 -23.09 6.67 20.27
N PRO A 96 -24.10 5.85 20.63
CA PRO A 96 -24.52 4.73 19.79
C PRO A 96 -25.26 5.20 18.53
N TYR A 97 -25.09 4.44 17.46
CA TYR A 97 -25.72 4.68 16.16
C TYR A 97 -25.93 3.34 15.41
N TYR A 98 -26.75 3.37 14.35
CA TYR A 98 -27.00 2.17 13.54
C TYR A 98 -26.16 2.20 12.26
N SER A 99 -25.41 1.14 11.99
CA SER A 99 -24.61 0.96 10.78
C SER A 99 -25.01 -0.32 10.04
N THR A 100 -25.07 -0.28 8.71
CA THR A 100 -25.30 -1.48 7.90
C THR A 100 -24.75 -1.31 6.50
N PHE A 101 -24.47 -2.42 5.82
CA PHE A 101 -24.32 -2.39 4.37
C PHE A 101 -25.67 -2.46 3.65
N ILE A 102 -25.75 -1.76 2.53
CA ILE A 102 -26.80 -1.89 1.52
C ILE A 102 -26.13 -2.40 0.24
N ALA A 103 -26.61 -3.52 -0.30
CA ALA A 103 -26.22 -3.98 -1.61
C ALA A 103 -26.83 -3.07 -2.68
N LEU A 104 -26.00 -2.64 -3.62
CA LEU A 104 -26.40 -1.84 -4.77
C LEU A 104 -26.61 -2.74 -5.99
N PRO A 105 -27.62 -2.46 -6.83
CA PRO A 105 -27.67 -3.01 -8.18
C PRO A 105 -26.42 -2.59 -8.99
N PRO A 106 -26.02 -3.35 -10.03
CA PRO A 106 -24.84 -3.00 -10.81
C PRO A 106 -25.00 -1.63 -11.47
N GLU A 107 -23.91 -0.86 -11.48
CA GLU A 107 -23.83 0.51 -12.01
C GLU A 107 -24.78 1.55 -11.38
N ALA A 108 -25.60 1.18 -10.39
CA ALA A 108 -26.60 2.09 -9.84
C ALA A 108 -25.98 3.21 -8.99
N ASN A 109 -26.47 4.43 -9.17
CA ASN A 109 -26.28 5.49 -8.19
C ASN A 109 -27.32 5.37 -7.09
N VAL A 110 -26.98 5.81 -5.88
CA VAL A 110 -27.88 5.75 -4.71
C VAL A 110 -28.17 7.16 -4.21
N SER A 111 -29.43 7.41 -3.85
CA SER A 111 -29.85 8.63 -3.17
C SER A 111 -30.67 8.28 -1.94
N ILE A 112 -30.40 8.94 -0.82
CA ILE A 112 -31.06 8.68 0.47
C ILE A 112 -31.79 9.92 0.95
N THR A 113 -33.01 9.73 1.47
CA THR A 113 -33.74 10.76 2.21
C THR A 113 -34.15 10.19 3.57
N VAL A 114 -33.68 10.81 4.65
CA VAL A 114 -34.06 10.46 6.02
C VAL A 114 -35.08 11.47 6.53
N THR A 115 -36.26 10.98 6.91
CA THR A 115 -37.35 11.78 7.47
C THR A 115 -37.47 11.47 8.96
N PRO A 116 -37.14 12.42 9.86
CA PRO A 116 -37.38 12.26 11.28
C PRO A 116 -38.89 12.29 11.54
N ILE A 117 -39.42 11.24 12.16
CA ILE A 117 -40.86 11.11 12.46
C ILE A 117 -41.15 11.57 13.88
N GLU A 118 -40.34 11.12 14.84
CA GLU A 118 -40.47 11.49 16.26
C GLU A 118 -39.11 11.95 16.79
N VAL A 119 -39.09 13.17 17.37
CA VAL A 119 -37.88 13.83 17.87
C VAL A 119 -38.10 14.31 19.29
N HIS A 120 -37.17 13.99 20.17
CA HIS A 120 -37.13 14.40 21.57
C HIS A 120 -35.85 15.14 21.89
N THR A 121 -35.91 16.06 22.85
CA THR A 121 -34.74 16.74 23.38
C THR A 121 -34.63 16.45 24.86
N VAL A 122 -33.48 15.95 25.29
CA VAL A 122 -33.20 15.58 26.67
C VAL A 122 -32.03 16.41 27.18
N ASN A 123 -32.26 17.10 28.29
CA ASN A 123 -31.30 18.03 28.90
C ASN A 123 -30.63 17.41 30.12
N ASN A 124 -29.47 17.96 30.50
CA ASN A 124 -28.64 17.49 31.61
C ASN A 124 -28.12 16.06 31.41
N VAL A 125 -27.84 15.68 30.17
CA VAL A 125 -27.20 14.41 29.82
C VAL A 125 -25.70 14.66 29.65
N VAL A 126 -24.89 13.91 30.41
CA VAL A 126 -23.43 13.95 30.29
C VAL A 126 -23.00 12.69 29.55
N ILE A 127 -22.38 12.88 28.39
CA ILE A 127 -21.77 11.80 27.62
C ILE A 127 -20.25 12.03 27.68
N PRO A 128 -19.45 11.06 28.15
CA PRO A 128 -18.01 11.19 28.18
C PRO A 128 -17.42 11.22 26.77
N ALA A 129 -16.29 11.89 26.62
CA ALA A 129 -15.51 11.82 25.40
C ALA A 129 -14.95 10.40 25.26
N VAL A 130 -14.82 9.92 24.03
CA VAL A 130 -13.98 8.76 23.74
C VAL A 130 -12.55 9.15 24.11
N GLU A 131 -11.91 8.36 24.97
CA GLU A 131 -10.54 8.64 25.39
C GLU A 131 -9.59 8.53 24.19
N ALA A 132 -8.66 9.49 24.09
CA ALA A 132 -7.58 9.47 23.11
C ALA A 132 -6.32 8.95 23.80
N PRO A 133 -5.85 7.72 23.52
CA PRO A 133 -4.55 7.29 24.00
C PRO A 133 -3.50 8.15 23.29
N THR A 134 -2.74 8.96 24.02
CA THR A 134 -1.52 9.53 23.47
C THR A 134 -0.38 8.54 23.71
N LEU A 135 0.19 7.97 22.66
CA LEU A 135 1.38 7.15 22.83
C LEU A 135 2.54 8.07 23.26
N SER A 136 2.94 7.98 24.53
CA SER A 136 4.14 8.66 25.02
C SER A 136 5.29 7.66 25.07
N PHE A 137 6.23 7.73 24.13
CA PHE A 137 7.36 6.80 24.14
C PHE A 137 8.30 7.11 25.32
N ILE A 138 8.11 6.48 26.49
CA ILE A 138 8.83 6.83 27.73
C ILE A 138 10.21 6.18 27.83
N ASN A 139 10.48 5.07 27.14
CA ASN A 139 11.78 4.41 27.14
C ASN A 139 12.24 4.17 25.71
N TYR A 140 12.83 5.20 25.11
CA TYR A 140 13.47 5.09 23.81
C TYR A 140 14.85 4.46 23.98
N ASP A 141 15.15 3.40 23.23
CA ASP A 141 16.51 3.28 22.71
C ASP A 141 16.61 4.32 21.59
N GLU A 142 17.10 5.53 21.93
CA GLU A 142 17.05 6.79 21.16
C GLU A 142 17.53 6.70 19.70
N GLU A 143 18.06 5.54 19.30
CA GLU A 143 18.83 5.25 18.11
C GLU A 143 18.20 4.18 17.21
N SER A 144 16.95 3.74 17.40
CA SER A 144 16.29 2.76 16.50
C SER A 144 15.51 3.43 15.34
N PRO A 145 15.58 2.91 14.10
CA PRO A 145 14.89 3.44 12.91
C PRO A 145 13.41 3.02 12.88
N PHE A 146 13.04 2.00 13.66
CA PHE A 146 11.66 1.64 13.97
C PHE A 146 11.38 1.93 15.44
N PRO A 147 10.29 2.63 15.77
CA PRO A 147 9.73 2.52 17.11
C PRO A 147 9.20 1.06 17.15
N VAL A 148 9.52 0.16 18.06
CA VAL A 148 9.43 0.27 19.51
C VAL A 148 9.91 -1.08 20.08
N THR A 149 10.86 -1.10 21.03
CA THR A 149 11.10 -2.30 21.85
C THR A 149 10.21 -2.33 23.12
N ALA A 150 9.46 -1.28 23.42
CA ALA A 150 8.39 -1.25 24.43
C ALA A 150 7.53 0.02 24.29
N VAL A 151 6.23 -0.12 24.01
CA VAL A 151 5.29 1.02 23.96
C VAL A 151 4.74 1.21 25.36
N THR A 152 4.81 2.43 25.90
CA THR A 152 4.00 2.80 27.07
C THR A 152 3.05 3.90 26.63
N PRO A 153 1.75 3.64 26.46
CA PRO A 153 0.78 4.72 26.32
C PRO A 153 0.86 5.64 27.54
N GLN A 154 0.65 6.94 27.38
CA GLN A 154 0.20 7.78 28.49
C GLN A 154 -1.10 8.44 28.11
N VAL A 155 -2.05 8.50 29.03
CA VAL A 155 -3.21 9.36 28.86
C VAL A 155 -2.78 10.78 29.13
N ALA A 156 -2.44 11.54 28.08
CA ALA A 156 -2.56 12.99 28.16
C ALA A 156 -4.03 13.35 27.95
N SER A 157 -4.57 14.20 28.83
CA SER A 157 -5.86 14.85 28.58
C SER A 157 -5.78 15.62 27.26
N ASP A 158 -6.43 15.13 26.21
CA ASP A 158 -6.13 15.53 24.84
C ASP A 158 -6.61 16.97 24.52
N LYS A 159 -5.93 17.63 23.58
CA LYS A 159 -6.30 18.95 23.04
C LYS A 159 -7.62 18.91 22.24
N THR A 160 -8.00 17.73 21.73
CA THR A 160 -9.25 17.48 20.98
C THR A 160 -10.48 17.59 21.87
N GLU A 161 -10.45 17.01 23.09
CA GLU A 161 -11.49 17.21 24.11
C GLU A 161 -11.63 18.71 24.46
N GLN A 162 -10.49 19.42 24.55
CA GLN A 162 -10.45 20.87 24.77
C GLN A 162 -10.99 21.70 23.59
N ALA A 163 -11.18 21.12 22.40
CA ALA A 163 -11.76 21.77 21.23
C ALA A 163 -13.25 21.41 21.02
N ILE A 164 -13.63 20.14 21.26
CA ILE A 164 -14.96 19.59 20.96
C ILE A 164 -15.97 19.87 22.07
N TYR A 165 -15.64 19.57 23.33
CA TYR A 165 -16.57 19.73 24.45
C TYR A 165 -16.93 21.19 24.80
N PRO A 166 -16.05 22.19 24.62
CA PRO A 166 -16.44 23.58 24.78
C PRO A 166 -17.21 24.16 23.56
N ALA A 167 -17.32 23.42 22.45
CA ALA A 167 -18.08 23.86 21.28
C ALA A 167 -19.61 23.74 21.49
N SER A 168 -20.37 24.66 20.89
CA SER A 168 -21.85 24.65 20.92
C SER A 168 -22.46 23.84 19.77
N THR A 169 -21.63 23.19 18.95
CA THR A 169 -22.02 22.42 17.78
C THR A 169 -22.62 21.08 18.17
N GLN A 170 -23.60 20.64 17.37
CA GLN A 170 -24.26 19.35 17.51
C GLN A 170 -23.44 18.26 16.83
N ILE A 171 -23.21 17.13 17.51
CA ILE A 171 -22.32 16.05 17.08
C ILE A 171 -23.04 14.70 17.19
N PRO A 172 -23.11 13.90 16.11
CA PRO A 172 -22.81 14.29 14.74
C PRO A 172 -23.72 15.43 14.27
N ASN A 173 -23.24 16.23 13.31
CA ASN A 173 -24.01 17.35 12.76
C ASN A 173 -25.00 16.92 11.65
N THR A 174 -24.95 15.65 11.24
CA THR A 174 -25.90 15.00 10.32
C THR A 174 -26.68 13.90 11.05
N ILE A 175 -27.81 13.49 10.46
CA ILE A 175 -28.62 12.35 10.95
C ILE A 175 -28.30 11.05 10.21
N TYR A 176 -27.50 11.13 9.15
CA TYR A 176 -27.00 9.97 8.41
C TYR A 176 -25.69 10.29 7.68
N GLN A 177 -24.98 9.24 7.30
CA GLN A 177 -23.83 9.27 6.41
C GLN A 177 -23.87 8.06 5.48
N LEU A 178 -23.36 8.23 4.25
CA LEU A 178 -23.25 7.17 3.25
C LEU A 178 -21.80 7.12 2.76
N SER A 179 -21.21 5.93 2.66
CA SER A 179 -19.90 5.77 2.04
C SER A 179 -19.94 5.91 0.53
N GLU A 180 -18.77 6.06 -0.10
CA GLU A 180 -18.62 5.74 -1.51
C GLU A 180 -18.94 4.24 -1.75
N PRO A 181 -19.38 3.86 -2.97
CA PRO A 181 -19.60 2.47 -3.32
C PRO A 181 -18.30 1.66 -3.26
N MET A 182 -18.37 0.50 -2.62
CA MET A 182 -17.28 -0.47 -2.48
C MET A 182 -17.68 -1.79 -3.12
N TYR A 183 -16.72 -2.69 -3.34
CA TYR A 183 -16.98 -4.07 -3.70
C TYR A 183 -16.41 -4.99 -2.65
N PHE A 184 -17.17 -6.04 -2.36
CA PHE A 184 -16.63 -7.18 -1.65
C PHE A 184 -16.77 -8.38 -2.57
N ARG A 185 -15.66 -8.78 -3.19
CA ARG A 185 -15.63 -9.74 -4.31
C ARG A 185 -16.45 -9.21 -5.49
N ASP A 186 -17.69 -9.67 -5.60
CA ASP A 186 -18.61 -9.26 -6.67
C ASP A 186 -19.95 -8.75 -6.13
N ILE A 187 -20.05 -8.45 -4.84
CA ILE A 187 -21.19 -7.71 -4.28
C ILE A 187 -20.80 -6.25 -4.13
N ARG A 188 -21.53 -5.37 -4.81
CA ARG A 188 -21.37 -3.93 -4.68
C ARG A 188 -22.15 -3.40 -3.48
N LEU A 189 -21.48 -2.66 -2.60
CA LEU A 189 -21.98 -2.25 -1.29
C LEU A 189 -21.85 -0.73 -1.09
N VAL A 190 -22.71 -0.18 -0.24
CA VAL A 190 -22.49 1.11 0.45
C VAL A 190 -22.76 0.93 1.93
N LYS A 191 -21.96 1.58 2.78
CA LYS A 191 -22.20 1.66 4.23
C LYS A 191 -23.15 2.81 4.51
N LEU A 192 -24.26 2.52 5.19
CA LEU A 192 -25.22 3.51 5.68
C LEU A 192 -25.11 3.60 7.20
N ASP A 193 -24.74 4.78 7.69
CA ASP A 193 -24.78 5.12 9.11
C ASP A 193 -25.97 6.03 9.39
N LEU A 194 -26.76 5.71 10.41
CA LEU A 194 -27.91 6.48 10.89
C LEU A 194 -27.64 6.93 12.32
N PHE A 195 -27.71 8.24 12.57
CA PHE A 195 -27.38 8.87 13.85
C PHE A 195 -28.66 9.32 14.58
N PRO A 196 -29.35 8.43 15.33
CA PRO A 196 -30.53 8.79 16.09
C PRO A 196 -30.24 9.69 17.28
N LEU A 197 -29.00 9.73 17.76
CA LEU A 197 -28.58 10.60 18.84
C LEU A 197 -27.60 11.64 18.33
N GLN A 198 -27.87 12.90 18.67
CA GLN A 198 -26.97 14.01 18.40
C GLN A 198 -26.79 14.85 19.66
N TYR A 199 -25.55 15.08 20.06
CA TYR A 199 -25.20 15.69 21.34
C TYR A 199 -24.64 17.10 21.18
N ARG A 200 -25.02 18.01 22.08
CA ARG A 200 -24.40 19.33 22.25
C ARG A 200 -23.68 19.38 23.59
N PRO A 201 -22.35 19.16 23.61
CA PRO A 201 -21.59 19.01 24.85
C PRO A 201 -21.73 20.19 25.82
N GLN A 202 -21.57 21.43 25.33
CA GLN A 202 -21.66 22.63 26.16
C GLN A 202 -23.02 22.79 26.86
N GLN A 203 -24.10 22.30 26.25
CA GLN A 203 -25.47 22.43 26.77
C GLN A 203 -25.94 21.18 27.53
N GLN A 204 -25.14 20.10 27.50
CA GLN A 204 -25.52 18.79 28.03
C GLN A 204 -26.89 18.34 27.49
N GLU A 205 -27.10 18.57 26.19
CA GLU A 205 -28.38 18.36 25.50
C GLU A 205 -28.20 17.27 24.43
N VAL A 206 -29.00 16.21 24.50
CA VAL A 206 -29.12 15.20 23.43
C VAL A 206 -30.44 15.43 22.68
N THR A 207 -30.34 15.58 21.36
CA THR A 207 -31.50 15.45 20.46
C THR A 207 -31.58 14.01 20.00
N GLN A 208 -32.66 13.31 20.36
CA GLN A 208 -32.95 11.96 19.91
C GLN A 208 -34.01 12.01 18.81
N THR A 209 -33.73 11.44 17.65
CA THR A 209 -34.76 11.06 16.67
C THR A 209 -35.14 9.60 16.94
N SER A 210 -36.19 9.37 17.72
CA SER A 210 -36.59 8.04 18.18
C SER A 210 -37.22 7.20 17.07
N GLN A 211 -37.79 7.84 16.05
CA GLN A 211 -38.31 7.20 14.86
C GLN A 211 -37.80 7.88 13.59
N MET A 212 -37.14 7.11 12.73
CA MET A 212 -36.67 7.56 11.41
C MET A 212 -37.33 6.74 10.30
N LEU A 213 -37.78 7.44 9.25
CA LEU A 213 -38.16 6.81 7.99
C LEU A 213 -37.09 7.12 6.94
N VAL A 214 -36.46 6.09 6.40
CA VAL A 214 -35.32 6.21 5.47
C VAL A 214 -35.72 5.65 4.11
N ASN A 215 -35.77 6.51 3.11
CA ASN A 215 -36.03 6.15 1.72
C ASN A 215 -34.72 6.11 0.93
N ILE A 216 -34.34 4.93 0.46
CA ILE A 216 -33.13 4.66 -0.32
C ILE A 216 -33.59 4.38 -1.74
N GLN A 217 -33.10 5.13 -2.73
CA GLN A 217 -33.48 4.96 -4.13
C GLN A 217 -32.26 4.67 -5.00
N PHE A 218 -32.42 3.71 -5.89
CA PHE A 218 -31.41 3.30 -6.86
C PHE A 218 -31.75 3.88 -8.25
N HIS A 219 -30.74 4.41 -8.93
CA HIS A 219 -30.89 5.07 -10.23
C HIS A 219 -29.87 4.55 -11.22
N GLY A 220 -30.27 4.33 -12.47
CA GLY A 220 -29.33 3.98 -13.55
C GLY A 220 -28.76 2.56 -13.47
N ALA A 221 -29.37 1.67 -12.69
CA ALA A 221 -28.98 0.26 -12.61
C ALA A 221 -28.98 -0.42 -13.98
N LYS A 222 -27.97 -1.25 -14.24
CA LYS A 222 -27.92 -2.14 -15.41
C LYS A 222 -27.74 -3.57 -14.94
N PHE A 223 -28.59 -4.48 -15.40
CA PHE A 223 -28.58 -5.88 -14.97
C PHE A 223 -27.95 -6.80 -16.02
N ASP A 224 -27.09 -6.24 -16.87
CA ASP A 224 -26.31 -6.99 -17.83
C ASP A 224 -25.10 -7.64 -17.13
N ASN A 225 -24.62 -8.78 -17.65
CA ASN A 225 -23.40 -9.46 -17.17
C ASN A 225 -23.36 -9.83 -15.68
N LEU A 226 -24.52 -10.12 -15.08
CA LEU A 226 -24.58 -10.61 -13.70
C LEU A 226 -23.80 -11.91 -13.53
N GLN A 227 -23.05 -12.00 -12.44
CA GLN A 227 -22.44 -13.25 -12.00
C GLN A 227 -23.54 -14.20 -11.48
N PRO A 228 -23.35 -15.52 -11.57
CA PRO A 228 -24.29 -16.48 -11.03
C PRO A 228 -24.58 -16.21 -9.54
N ALA A 229 -25.84 -16.33 -9.14
CA ALA A 229 -26.20 -16.21 -7.73
C ALA A 229 -25.45 -17.27 -6.90
N PRO A 230 -25.05 -16.96 -5.64
CA PRO A 230 -24.37 -17.91 -4.77
C PRO A 230 -25.19 -19.18 -4.62
N SER A 231 -24.51 -20.32 -4.64
CA SER A 231 -25.16 -21.60 -4.33
C SER A 231 -25.39 -21.72 -2.82
N VAL A 232 -26.21 -22.68 -2.40
CA VAL A 232 -26.36 -23.01 -0.96
C VAL A 232 -25.04 -23.46 -0.32
N HIS A 233 -24.06 -23.91 -1.11
CA HIS A 233 -22.73 -24.30 -0.63
C HIS A 233 -21.71 -23.15 -0.70
N ASP A 234 -22.12 -21.97 -1.16
CA ASP A 234 -21.30 -20.76 -1.14
C ASP A 234 -21.38 -20.12 0.26
N ILE A 235 -20.75 -20.81 1.20
CA ILE A 235 -20.74 -20.48 2.64
C ILE A 235 -20.31 -19.03 2.86
N TYR A 236 -19.38 -18.54 2.03
CA TYR A 236 -18.83 -17.21 2.19
C TYR A 236 -19.87 -16.10 1.99
N HIS A 237 -20.53 -16.07 0.84
CA HIS A 237 -21.57 -15.07 0.60
C HIS A 237 -22.69 -15.20 1.63
N ASN A 238 -23.09 -16.44 1.96
CA ASN A 238 -24.16 -16.68 2.92
C ASN A 238 -23.82 -16.17 4.34
N SER A 239 -22.54 -16.15 4.74
CA SER A 239 -22.09 -15.57 6.01
C SER A 239 -22.38 -14.07 6.14
N LEU A 240 -22.53 -13.35 5.01
CA LEU A 240 -22.77 -11.91 4.97
C LEU A 240 -24.23 -11.52 5.17
N ALA A 241 -25.14 -12.49 5.24
CA ALA A 241 -26.58 -12.24 5.29
C ALA A 241 -27.01 -11.31 6.45
N HIS A 242 -26.28 -11.33 7.56
CA HIS A 242 -26.55 -10.51 8.74
C HIS A 242 -25.85 -9.15 8.73
N LYS A 243 -24.94 -8.89 7.78
CA LYS A 243 -24.20 -7.61 7.65
C LYS A 243 -24.77 -6.73 6.53
N ILE A 244 -25.52 -7.30 5.59
CA ILE A 244 -26.12 -6.60 4.44
C ILE A 244 -27.65 -6.60 4.59
N LEU A 245 -28.26 -5.41 4.70
CA LEU A 245 -29.69 -5.26 5.00
C LEU A 245 -30.60 -5.91 3.94
N ASN A 246 -30.25 -5.76 2.65
CA ASN A 246 -30.96 -6.34 1.50
C ASN A 246 -30.20 -7.50 0.85
N PHE A 247 -29.52 -8.33 1.64
CA PHE A 247 -28.69 -9.42 1.14
C PHE A 247 -29.38 -10.31 0.09
N GLU A 248 -30.65 -10.66 0.31
CA GLU A 248 -31.43 -11.50 -0.61
C GLU A 248 -31.60 -10.92 -2.02
N GLN A 249 -31.61 -9.58 -2.16
CA GLN A 249 -31.53 -8.92 -3.45
C GLN A 249 -30.08 -8.83 -3.94
N GLY A 250 -29.16 -8.43 -3.05
CA GLY A 250 -27.75 -8.25 -3.37
C GLY A 250 -27.11 -9.49 -3.99
N LYS A 251 -27.46 -10.69 -3.51
CA LYS A 251 -26.97 -11.95 -4.07
C LYS A 251 -27.39 -12.20 -5.52
N ALA A 252 -28.48 -11.57 -5.97
CA ALA A 252 -28.94 -11.62 -7.36
C ALA A 252 -28.34 -10.49 -8.22
N TRP A 253 -27.63 -9.54 -7.61
CA TRP A 253 -27.03 -8.36 -8.25
C TRP A 253 -25.50 -8.45 -8.35
N ARG A 254 -24.94 -9.64 -8.11
CA ARG A 254 -23.49 -9.88 -8.17
C ARG A 254 -22.93 -9.45 -9.52
N SER A 255 -21.91 -8.62 -9.49
CA SER A 255 -21.31 -8.00 -10.67
C SER A 255 -19.93 -7.42 -10.35
N LEU A 256 -19.09 -7.35 -11.36
CA LEU A 256 -17.84 -6.58 -11.32
C LEU A 256 -18.07 -5.19 -11.97
N PRO A 257 -17.21 -4.19 -11.71
CA PRO A 257 -17.22 -2.95 -12.46
C PRO A 257 -17.13 -3.19 -13.97
N SER A 258 -17.83 -2.37 -14.76
CA SER A 258 -17.83 -2.50 -16.23
C SER A 258 -16.44 -2.36 -16.85
N SER A 259 -15.53 -1.62 -16.21
CA SER A 259 -14.10 -1.55 -16.58
C SER A 259 -13.39 -2.91 -16.57
N MET A 260 -13.80 -3.82 -15.67
CA MET A 260 -13.22 -5.15 -15.53
C MET A 260 -13.93 -6.21 -16.38
N GLN A 261 -15.15 -5.91 -16.87
CA GLN A 261 -15.99 -6.83 -17.63
C GLN A 261 -15.69 -6.91 -19.13
N ALA A 262 -14.71 -6.17 -19.66
CA ALA A 262 -14.36 -6.25 -21.08
C ALA A 262 -13.88 -7.67 -21.45
N THR A 263 -14.66 -8.40 -22.25
CA THR A 263 -14.29 -9.71 -22.81
C THR A 263 -13.78 -9.55 -24.24
N GLY A 264 -12.56 -10.02 -24.52
CA GLY A 264 -11.93 -10.03 -25.85
C GLY A 264 -10.71 -9.09 -25.97
N ASP A 265 -10.05 -9.11 -27.13
CA ASP A 265 -8.80 -8.42 -27.54
C ASP A 265 -8.69 -6.90 -27.23
N ASN A 266 -9.72 -6.30 -26.62
CA ASN A 266 -9.79 -4.91 -26.17
C ASN A 266 -9.64 -4.74 -24.65
N LYS A 267 -9.32 -5.79 -23.87
CA LYS A 267 -8.59 -5.56 -22.62
C LYS A 267 -7.19 -5.15 -23.04
N ALA A 268 -6.88 -3.86 -22.89
CA ALA A 268 -5.50 -3.50 -22.64
C ALA A 268 -5.12 -4.25 -21.36
N SER A 269 -4.50 -5.40 -21.53
CA SER A 269 -3.50 -5.95 -20.64
C SER A 269 -2.41 -4.89 -20.50
N ALA A 270 -2.73 -3.80 -19.80
CA ALA A 270 -1.89 -2.60 -19.75
C ALA A 270 -0.60 -2.82 -18.94
N SER A 271 -0.34 -4.06 -18.51
CA SER A 271 0.83 -4.46 -17.72
C SER A 271 1.41 -5.82 -18.13
N LEU A 272 0.86 -6.53 -19.12
CA LEU A 272 1.53 -7.73 -19.63
C LEU A 272 2.63 -7.30 -20.60
N VAL A 273 3.87 -7.68 -20.32
CA VAL A 273 4.94 -7.59 -21.33
C VAL A 273 4.60 -8.59 -22.41
N SER A 274 4.60 -8.16 -23.67
CA SER A 274 4.50 -9.06 -24.82
C SER A 274 5.81 -9.80 -25.07
N LEU A 275 6.35 -10.50 -24.06
CA LEU A 275 7.49 -11.39 -24.27
C LEU A 275 7.09 -12.57 -25.16
N PRO A 276 7.99 -13.07 -26.01
CA PRO A 276 7.67 -14.14 -26.97
C PRO A 276 7.46 -15.48 -26.24
N ALA A 277 6.19 -15.87 -26.08
CA ALA A 277 5.80 -17.09 -25.37
C ALA A 277 6.54 -18.34 -25.90
N GLY A 278 7.22 -19.08 -25.01
CA GLY A 278 7.98 -20.28 -25.36
C GLY A 278 9.35 -20.03 -26.01
N ALA A 279 9.72 -18.76 -26.28
CA ALA A 279 11.04 -18.41 -26.79
C ALA A 279 11.98 -17.98 -25.65
N THR A 280 13.25 -17.80 -25.99
CA THR A 280 14.25 -17.25 -25.08
C THR A 280 14.34 -15.73 -25.29
N ALA A 281 14.20 -14.98 -24.20
CA ALA A 281 14.46 -13.55 -24.15
C ALA A 281 15.67 -13.26 -23.24
N TYR A 282 16.24 -12.07 -23.38
CA TYR A 282 17.40 -11.62 -22.62
C TYR A 282 17.01 -10.36 -21.84
N LYS A 283 17.11 -10.45 -20.52
CA LYS A 283 16.88 -9.35 -19.58
C LYS A 283 18.17 -8.54 -19.47
N ILE A 284 18.08 -7.25 -19.74
CA ILE A 284 19.17 -6.28 -19.70
C ILE A 284 18.86 -5.29 -18.57
N GLU A 285 19.82 -5.12 -17.67
CA GLU A 285 19.68 -4.30 -16.46
C GLU A 285 20.66 -3.12 -16.54
N ILE A 286 20.14 -1.91 -16.33
CA ILE A 286 20.92 -0.66 -16.33
C ILE A 286 20.54 0.22 -15.13
N ASP A 287 21.49 0.97 -14.58
CA ASP A 287 21.29 1.78 -13.36
C ASP A 287 21.24 3.30 -13.60
N GLN A 288 21.71 3.79 -14.75
CA GLN A 288 21.81 5.23 -15.05
C GLN A 288 21.43 5.59 -16.50
N ASP A 289 21.08 6.86 -16.70
CA ASP A 289 20.77 7.41 -18.03
C ASP A 289 22.04 7.47 -18.90
N GLY A 290 21.93 7.14 -20.19
CA GLY A 290 23.07 7.23 -21.11
C GLY A 290 22.89 6.48 -22.42
N ILE A 291 23.89 6.55 -23.29
CA ILE A 291 23.94 5.72 -24.50
C ILE A 291 24.72 4.44 -24.18
N TYR A 292 24.09 3.30 -24.41
CA TYR A 292 24.63 1.97 -24.10
C TYR A 292 24.97 1.20 -25.36
N ASP A 293 26.09 0.46 -25.30
CA ASP A 293 26.51 -0.52 -26.29
C ASP A 293 26.38 -1.94 -25.73
N ILE A 294 25.68 -2.79 -26.48
CA ILE A 294 25.65 -4.24 -26.28
C ILE A 294 26.41 -4.89 -27.44
N THR A 295 27.52 -5.56 -27.14
CA THR A 295 28.27 -6.27 -28.17
C THR A 295 27.67 -7.65 -28.45
N GLY A 296 27.92 -8.19 -29.65
CA GLY A 296 27.61 -9.58 -29.94
C GLY A 296 28.30 -10.57 -28.99
N GLN A 297 29.47 -10.20 -28.44
CA GLN A 297 30.17 -10.98 -27.43
C GLN A 297 29.40 -11.00 -26.10
N ASP A 298 28.77 -9.89 -25.70
CA ASP A 298 27.94 -9.83 -24.48
C ASP A 298 26.71 -10.74 -24.63
N LEU A 299 26.02 -10.65 -25.78
CA LEU A 299 24.90 -11.54 -26.11
C LEU A 299 25.31 -13.02 -26.12
N THR A 300 26.45 -13.34 -26.71
CA THR A 300 26.98 -14.71 -26.71
C THR A 300 27.31 -15.19 -25.30
N SER A 301 27.86 -14.31 -24.45
CA SER A 301 28.20 -14.62 -23.06
C SER A 301 26.96 -14.83 -22.20
N ALA A 302 25.86 -14.13 -22.51
CA ALA A 302 24.54 -14.34 -21.92
C ALA A 302 23.81 -15.59 -22.47
N GLY A 303 24.37 -16.29 -23.47
CA GLY A 303 23.84 -17.54 -24.01
C GLY A 303 23.12 -17.43 -25.37
N MET A 304 23.11 -16.25 -26.00
CA MET A 304 22.47 -16.04 -27.30
C MET A 304 23.23 -16.68 -28.45
N ALA A 305 22.52 -17.47 -29.26
CA ALA A 305 23.07 -18.13 -30.45
C ALA A 305 23.15 -17.16 -31.65
N ILE A 306 23.96 -16.10 -31.52
CA ILE A 306 24.01 -14.95 -32.45
C ILE A 306 24.31 -15.31 -33.92
N SER A 307 25.01 -16.43 -34.18
CA SER A 307 25.49 -16.79 -35.53
C SER A 307 24.37 -17.16 -36.52
N ASN A 308 23.13 -17.30 -36.05
CA ASN A 308 21.96 -17.62 -36.87
C ASN A 308 20.90 -16.51 -36.85
N ILE A 309 21.21 -15.36 -36.25
CA ILE A 309 20.24 -14.31 -35.98
C ILE A 309 20.47 -13.16 -36.95
N ASN A 310 19.43 -12.82 -37.71
CA ASN A 310 19.42 -11.61 -38.52
C ASN A 310 19.15 -10.40 -37.60
N PRO A 311 19.99 -9.35 -37.62
CA PRO A 311 19.76 -8.14 -36.81
C PRO A 311 18.41 -7.45 -37.08
N ASP A 312 17.81 -7.60 -38.27
CA ASP A 312 16.49 -7.02 -38.60
C ASP A 312 15.33 -7.69 -37.85
N HIS A 313 15.59 -8.85 -37.23
CA HIS A 313 14.64 -9.67 -36.46
C HIS A 313 14.86 -9.57 -34.96
N ILE A 314 15.66 -8.60 -34.50
CA ILE A 314 15.79 -8.31 -33.08
C ILE A 314 14.66 -7.38 -32.65
N GLU A 315 13.91 -7.81 -31.66
CA GLU A 315 12.97 -6.96 -30.95
C GLU A 315 13.57 -6.55 -29.61
N PHE A 316 13.29 -5.30 -29.23
CA PHE A 316 13.83 -4.70 -28.03
C PHE A 316 12.75 -3.86 -27.37
N MET A 317 12.52 -4.07 -26.07
CA MET A 317 11.41 -3.45 -25.34
C MET A 317 11.82 -2.99 -23.93
N SER A 318 11.18 -1.94 -23.45
CA SER A 318 11.19 -1.56 -22.03
C SER A 318 9.77 -1.15 -21.64
N ARG A 319 9.31 -1.61 -20.47
CA ARG A 319 7.97 -1.29 -19.94
C ARG A 319 6.81 -1.49 -20.95
N GLY A 320 6.94 -2.48 -21.84
CA GLY A 320 5.93 -2.83 -22.85
C GLY A 320 5.99 -2.01 -24.15
N GLU A 321 6.91 -1.05 -24.24
CA GLU A 321 7.08 -0.19 -25.41
C GLU A 321 8.36 -0.58 -26.19
N PRO A 322 8.33 -0.53 -27.53
CA PRO A 322 9.53 -0.77 -28.35
C PRO A 322 10.65 0.23 -28.06
N VAL A 323 11.88 -0.27 -28.05
CA VAL A 323 13.11 0.52 -27.87
C VAL A 323 13.85 0.57 -29.20
N ALA A 324 14.06 1.78 -29.70
CA ALA A 324 14.85 2.01 -30.90
C ALA A 324 16.35 1.84 -30.61
N TYR A 325 17.06 1.21 -31.55
CA TYR A 325 18.51 1.05 -31.47
C TYR A 325 19.19 1.27 -32.83
N GLU A 326 20.47 1.57 -32.79
CA GLU A 326 21.38 1.57 -33.92
C GLU A 326 22.12 0.22 -33.96
N PHE A 327 22.13 -0.45 -35.12
CA PHE A 327 22.93 -1.67 -35.33
C PHE A 327 24.21 -1.35 -36.08
N ILE A 328 25.36 -1.47 -35.39
CA ILE A 328 26.67 -1.17 -35.94
C ILE A 328 27.36 -2.46 -36.36
N LYS A 329 27.56 -2.61 -37.67
CA LYS A 329 28.19 -3.79 -38.27
C LYS A 329 29.72 -3.64 -38.29
N ASN A 330 30.41 -4.34 -37.39
CA ASN A 330 31.87 -4.40 -37.34
C ASN A 330 32.43 -5.75 -37.85
N GLY A 331 31.56 -6.76 -37.95
CA GLY A 331 31.87 -8.07 -38.50
C GLY A 331 31.89 -8.11 -40.03
N ALA A 332 32.46 -9.17 -40.59
CA ALA A 332 32.67 -9.30 -42.05
C ALA A 332 31.51 -9.96 -42.81
N ASN A 333 30.58 -10.64 -42.11
CA ASN A 333 29.54 -11.46 -42.71
C ASN A 333 28.18 -10.75 -42.69
N ALA A 334 27.56 -10.58 -43.86
CA ALA A 334 26.24 -9.96 -43.96
C ALA A 334 25.11 -10.88 -43.46
N GLY A 335 24.08 -10.29 -42.84
CA GLY A 335 22.83 -10.97 -42.47
C GLY A 335 22.89 -11.82 -41.19
N ILE A 336 23.99 -11.75 -40.43
CA ILE A 336 24.11 -12.36 -39.11
C ILE A 336 24.78 -11.40 -38.12
N ILE A 337 24.49 -11.58 -36.83
CA ILE A 337 25.21 -10.92 -35.74
C ILE A 337 26.53 -11.65 -35.47
N GLU A 338 27.62 -10.89 -35.37
CA GLU A 338 28.97 -11.35 -35.03
C GLU A 338 29.44 -10.73 -33.71
N ALA A 339 30.46 -11.32 -33.09
CA ALA A 339 30.91 -10.94 -31.74
C ALA A 339 31.30 -9.46 -31.58
N ASN A 340 31.78 -8.81 -32.65
CA ASN A 340 32.18 -7.40 -32.63
C ASN A 340 31.07 -6.43 -33.05
N ASP A 341 29.94 -6.94 -33.54
CA ASP A 341 28.79 -6.08 -33.87
C ASP A 341 28.19 -5.48 -32.59
N ILE A 342 27.55 -4.33 -32.71
CA ILE A 342 27.04 -3.57 -31.57
C ILE A 342 25.56 -3.23 -31.80
N ILE A 343 24.76 -3.39 -30.74
CA ILE A 343 23.43 -2.80 -30.60
C ILE A 343 23.59 -1.60 -29.68
N ARG A 344 23.39 -0.40 -30.21
CA ARG A 344 23.52 0.86 -29.48
C ARG A 344 22.16 1.50 -29.24
N PHE A 345 21.85 1.87 -28.00
CA PHE A 345 20.54 2.44 -27.65
C PHE A 345 20.66 3.48 -26.54
N TYR A 346 19.60 4.25 -26.32
CA TYR A 346 19.51 5.16 -25.17
C TYR A 346 18.79 4.44 -24.03
N GLY A 347 19.46 4.31 -22.90
CA GLY A 347 18.92 3.74 -21.69
C GLY A 347 18.58 4.83 -20.68
N GLU A 348 17.43 4.72 -20.03
CA GLU A 348 17.07 5.50 -18.84
C GLU A 348 17.22 4.60 -17.61
N GLY A 349 17.94 5.09 -16.61
CA GLY A 349 17.97 4.49 -15.28
C GLY A 349 16.61 4.64 -14.57
N VAL A 350 16.57 4.32 -13.28
CA VAL A 350 15.33 4.45 -12.50
C VAL A 350 15.05 5.93 -12.18
N ASN A 351 14.23 6.58 -13.00
CA ASN A 351 13.83 7.99 -12.85
C ASN A 351 12.36 8.20 -12.39
N GLY A 352 11.74 7.15 -11.84
CA GLY A 352 10.33 7.13 -11.43
C GLY A 352 10.01 7.82 -10.09
N SER A 353 8.81 7.53 -9.57
CA SER A 353 8.31 8.02 -8.28
C SER A 353 9.18 7.54 -7.11
N ARG A 354 9.03 8.16 -5.93
CA ARG A 354 9.73 7.68 -4.72
C ARG A 354 9.38 6.23 -4.40
N ARG A 355 8.14 5.86 -4.70
CA ARG A 355 7.68 4.48 -4.59
C ARG A 355 8.50 3.54 -5.48
N GLU A 356 8.74 3.86 -6.76
CA GLU A 356 9.60 3.02 -7.60
C GLU A 356 11.04 2.95 -7.08
N LYS A 357 11.60 4.11 -6.70
CA LYS A 357 12.96 4.18 -6.15
C LYS A 357 13.12 3.41 -4.84
N GLN A 358 12.05 3.19 -4.07
CA GLN A 358 12.12 2.38 -2.85
C GLN A 358 12.49 0.92 -3.14
N PHE A 359 12.11 0.40 -4.31
CA PHE A 359 12.27 -1.01 -4.69
C PHE A 359 13.35 -1.27 -5.73
N LEU A 360 13.55 -0.34 -6.67
CA LEU A 360 14.32 -0.60 -7.88
C LEU A 360 15.69 0.09 -7.83
N THR A 361 16.73 -0.67 -8.20
CA THR A 361 18.07 -0.14 -8.49
C THR A 361 18.34 -0.05 -9.99
N HIS A 362 17.70 -0.91 -10.78
CA HIS A 362 17.91 -0.97 -12.22
C HIS A 362 16.59 -0.84 -12.96
N ASN A 363 16.63 -0.19 -14.12
CA ASN A 363 15.58 -0.29 -15.12
C ASN A 363 15.83 -1.51 -16.02
N ILE A 364 14.75 -2.04 -16.61
CA ILE A 364 14.78 -3.32 -17.32
C ILE A 364 14.46 -3.13 -18.80
N TYR A 365 15.28 -3.76 -19.63
CA TYR A 365 15.12 -3.88 -21.07
C TYR A 365 15.10 -5.35 -21.47
N TRP A 366 14.30 -5.70 -22.47
CA TRP A 366 14.09 -7.07 -22.94
C TRP A 366 14.45 -7.17 -24.41
N LEU A 367 15.38 -8.08 -24.74
CA LEU A 367 15.84 -8.33 -26.10
C LEU A 367 15.56 -9.77 -26.51
N TRP A 368 15.05 -10.01 -27.70
CA TRP A 368 14.92 -11.36 -28.27
C TRP A 368 15.04 -11.33 -29.79
N SER A 369 15.07 -12.51 -30.40
CA SER A 369 14.97 -12.64 -31.86
C SER A 369 13.65 -13.30 -32.23
N ASP A 370 12.87 -12.64 -33.08
CA ASP A 370 11.66 -13.18 -33.69
C ASP A 370 11.78 -13.10 -35.22
N PRO A 371 11.81 -14.24 -35.94
CA PRO A 371 11.84 -14.26 -37.41
C PRO A 371 10.70 -13.50 -38.10
N ASP A 372 9.55 -13.36 -37.43
CA ASP A 372 8.39 -12.59 -37.92
C ASP A 372 8.35 -11.16 -37.33
N GLY A 373 9.22 -10.85 -36.36
CA GLY A 373 9.38 -9.56 -35.72
C GLY A 373 10.18 -8.56 -36.57
N SER A 374 10.16 -7.30 -36.11
CA SER A 374 10.84 -6.19 -36.77
C SER A 374 11.63 -5.35 -35.77
N SER A 375 12.85 -5.00 -36.15
CA SER A 375 13.67 -4.02 -35.43
C SER A 375 13.06 -2.61 -35.47
N THR A 376 13.12 -1.91 -34.34
CA THR A 376 12.92 -0.46 -34.28
C THR A 376 14.28 0.23 -34.40
N SER A 377 14.49 0.99 -35.47
CA SER A 377 15.77 1.66 -35.72
C SER A 377 15.72 3.12 -35.26
N ILE A 378 16.85 3.62 -34.76
CA ILE A 378 17.03 5.06 -34.52
C ILE A 378 17.06 5.78 -35.86
N ASP A 379 16.17 6.77 -36.03
CA ASP A 379 16.16 7.64 -37.20
C ASP A 379 17.35 8.62 -37.15
N THR A 380 17.85 9.01 -38.32
CA THR A 380 18.88 10.05 -38.44
C THR A 380 18.28 11.31 -39.07
N LEU A 381 18.42 12.44 -38.40
CA LEU A 381 18.07 13.77 -38.91
C LEU A 381 19.31 14.53 -39.38
N PRO A 382 19.19 15.30 -40.48
CA PRO A 382 20.23 16.23 -40.87
C PRO A 382 20.32 17.37 -39.85
N ASN A 383 21.54 17.76 -39.49
CA ASN A 383 21.79 18.96 -38.73
C ASN A 383 21.48 20.22 -39.55
N ASN A 384 20.74 21.17 -38.97
CA ASN A 384 20.28 22.40 -39.62
C ASN A 384 20.41 23.62 -38.68
N PRO A 385 21.62 24.19 -38.54
CA PRO A 385 21.92 25.27 -37.61
C PRO A 385 21.58 26.68 -38.14
N ASP A 386 20.35 26.87 -38.66
CA ASP A 386 19.89 28.13 -39.28
C ASP A 386 18.94 28.96 -38.38
N ALA A 387 18.96 28.74 -37.05
CA ALA A 387 18.04 29.34 -36.10
C ALA A 387 18.73 30.30 -35.09
N ASP A 388 17.94 30.83 -34.16
CA ASP A 388 18.47 31.67 -33.07
C ASP A 388 19.46 30.87 -32.22
N LEU A 389 20.59 31.49 -31.90
CA LEU A 389 21.67 30.83 -31.16
C LEU A 389 21.37 30.67 -29.67
N ALA A 390 21.83 29.55 -29.13
CA ALA A 390 21.79 29.20 -27.74
C ALA A 390 23.19 28.75 -27.29
N THR A 391 23.67 29.31 -26.19
CA THR A 391 24.95 28.95 -25.55
C THR A 391 24.74 28.47 -24.11
N SER A 392 23.49 28.40 -23.68
CA SER A 392 23.07 28.10 -22.32
C SER A 392 21.68 27.50 -22.27
N PHE A 393 21.40 26.83 -21.15
CA PHE A 393 20.12 26.23 -20.82
C PHE A 393 19.88 26.28 -19.31
N ILE A 394 18.63 26.10 -18.89
CA ILE A 394 18.32 25.93 -17.46
C ILE A 394 18.53 24.45 -17.13
N ASP A 395 19.44 24.19 -16.20
CA ASP A 395 19.71 22.87 -15.67
C ASP A 395 19.14 22.75 -14.25
N SER A 396 18.85 21.53 -13.83
CA SER A 396 18.34 21.21 -12.49
C SER A 396 19.10 20.02 -11.93
N ILE A 397 19.95 20.27 -10.94
CA ILE A 397 20.73 19.22 -10.27
C ILE A 397 20.09 18.94 -8.91
N THR A 398 19.72 17.67 -8.69
CA THR A 398 19.24 17.17 -7.40
C THR A 398 20.26 16.23 -6.80
N ARG A 399 20.57 16.43 -5.52
CA ARG A 399 21.33 15.48 -4.70
C ARG A 399 20.46 14.97 -3.55
N GLU A 400 20.38 13.65 -3.44
CA GLU A 400 19.50 12.89 -2.53
C GLU A 400 20.25 11.63 -2.11
N ASP A 401 21.33 11.77 -1.31
CA ASP A 401 22.05 10.57 -0.85
C ASP A 401 21.12 9.75 0.07
N GLU A 402 21.19 8.42 0.07
CA GLU A 402 20.25 7.55 0.80
C GLU A 402 20.93 6.84 1.97
N ASN A 403 21.31 7.61 3.00
CA ASN A 403 22.16 7.10 4.09
C ASN A 403 21.38 6.59 5.31
N TYR A 404 20.16 7.05 5.52
CA TYR A 404 19.36 6.75 6.71
C TYR A 404 18.00 6.19 6.31
N PHE A 405 17.74 4.94 6.69
CA PHE A 405 16.42 4.36 6.62
C PHE A 405 15.60 4.78 7.84
N PHE A 406 14.38 5.26 7.60
CA PHE A 406 13.53 5.79 8.64
C PHE A 406 12.07 5.75 8.18
N SER A 407 11.16 5.34 9.06
CA SER A 407 9.72 5.51 8.82
C SER A 407 9.33 7.00 8.92
N THR A 408 8.08 7.44 8.76
CA THR A 408 7.78 8.89 8.87
C THR A 408 6.82 9.28 9.98
N TRP A 409 6.35 8.32 10.77
CA TRP A 409 5.48 8.56 11.93
C TRP A 409 4.20 9.32 11.57
N THR A 410 3.75 9.21 10.32
CA THR A 410 2.52 9.83 9.86
C THR A 410 1.89 9.05 8.73
N ASP A 411 0.56 9.11 8.69
CA ASP A 411 -0.30 8.68 7.61
C ASP A 411 -0.91 9.87 6.84
N GLN A 412 -0.54 11.12 7.20
CA GLN A 412 -1.12 12.35 6.66
C GLN A 412 -0.36 12.92 5.45
N TRP A 413 0.24 12.06 4.64
CA TRP A 413 1.08 12.47 3.50
C TRP A 413 0.34 13.30 2.45
N GLU A 414 -0.99 13.17 2.36
CA GLU A 414 -1.81 14.01 1.48
C GLU A 414 -1.78 15.50 1.87
N GLN A 415 -1.38 15.82 3.10
CA GLN A 415 -1.23 17.20 3.58
C GLN A 415 0.15 17.79 3.23
N PHE A 416 1.09 16.97 2.77
CA PHE A 416 2.47 17.35 2.52
C PHE A 416 2.73 17.63 1.03
N PRO A 417 3.72 18.48 0.71
CA PRO A 417 4.00 18.87 -0.66
C PRO A 417 4.71 17.80 -1.50
N ASN A 418 5.34 16.81 -0.86
CA ASN A 418 6.14 15.78 -1.51
C ASN A 418 5.63 14.36 -1.18
N GLU A 419 5.92 13.42 -2.07
CA GLU A 419 5.65 11.99 -1.86
C GLU A 419 6.37 11.44 -0.62
N PRO A 420 5.80 10.40 0.03
CA PRO A 420 6.46 9.72 1.13
C PRO A 420 7.80 9.11 0.74
N ASP A 421 8.71 9.04 1.69
CA ASP A 421 10.05 8.45 1.52
C ASP A 421 10.44 7.65 2.76
N SER A 422 11.31 6.65 2.58
CA SER A 422 11.92 5.88 3.68
C SER A 422 13.42 6.10 3.79
N TRP A 423 14.05 6.73 2.79
CA TRP A 423 15.48 6.98 2.74
C TRP A 423 15.77 8.47 2.82
N TYR A 424 16.74 8.84 3.65
CA TYR A 424 17.10 10.24 3.88
C TYR A 424 18.60 10.43 3.82
N TRP A 425 19.02 11.59 3.30
CA TRP A 425 20.42 11.99 3.22
C TRP A 425 21.06 12.12 4.60
N ALA A 426 20.41 12.82 5.52
CA ALA A 426 21.02 13.08 6.81
C ALA A 426 20.03 13.27 7.95
N HIS A 427 20.47 12.91 9.15
CA HIS A 427 19.77 13.13 10.39
C HIS A 427 20.45 14.23 11.22
N LEU A 428 19.72 15.33 11.47
CA LEU A 428 20.17 16.53 12.16
C LEU A 428 19.55 16.63 13.57
N ARG A 429 20.38 16.89 14.58
CA ARG A 429 19.99 17.04 16.00
C ARG A 429 20.30 18.44 16.52
N SER A 430 19.33 19.15 17.11
CA SER A 430 19.54 20.52 17.62
C SER A 430 20.40 20.58 18.89
N PRO A 431 21.18 21.67 19.12
CA PRO A 431 21.59 22.65 18.12
C PRO A 431 22.67 22.07 17.22
N THR A 432 22.53 22.25 15.91
CA THR A 432 23.56 21.82 14.96
C THR A 432 23.62 22.75 13.76
N SER A 433 24.82 22.81 13.19
CA SER A 433 25.14 23.46 11.94
C SER A 433 25.95 22.43 11.15
N GLN A 434 25.42 22.00 10.01
CA GLN A 434 26.08 21.02 9.15
C GLN A 434 26.07 21.50 7.71
N ASN A 435 27.11 21.09 6.99
CA ASN A 435 27.35 21.47 5.61
C ASN A 435 27.09 20.28 4.68
N TYR A 436 26.47 20.57 3.56
CA TYR A 436 26.13 19.62 2.51
C TYR A 436 26.59 20.19 1.17
N GLU A 437 27.20 19.38 0.33
CA GLU A 437 27.81 19.85 -0.91
C GLU A 437 26.96 19.43 -2.12
N ILE A 438 26.93 20.26 -3.16
CA ILE A 438 26.35 19.92 -4.47
C ILE A 438 27.28 20.43 -5.58
N GLU A 439 27.54 19.61 -6.58
CA GLU A 439 28.36 19.97 -7.73
C GLU A 439 27.51 20.66 -8.80
N LEU A 440 27.85 21.91 -9.15
CA LEU A 440 27.17 22.70 -10.18
C LEU A 440 28.17 23.04 -11.30
N PRO A 441 28.21 22.27 -12.40
CA PRO A 441 29.08 22.55 -13.54
C PRO A 441 28.68 23.83 -14.30
N ASP A 442 29.68 24.63 -14.69
CA ASP A 442 29.62 25.82 -15.56
C ASP A 442 28.39 26.77 -15.41
N PRO A 443 28.06 27.25 -14.19
CA PRO A 443 27.02 28.26 -14.00
C PRO A 443 27.39 29.61 -14.66
N ILE A 444 26.43 30.27 -15.30
CA ILE A 444 26.63 31.59 -15.91
C ILE A 444 26.43 32.68 -14.86
N LEU A 445 27.50 33.00 -14.13
CA LEU A 445 27.46 33.89 -12.97
C LEU A 445 27.08 35.35 -13.30
N GLU A 446 27.38 35.82 -14.52
CA GLU A 446 27.12 37.21 -14.94
C GLU A 446 25.67 37.47 -15.36
N ASP A 447 24.83 36.42 -15.44
CA ASP A 447 23.44 36.58 -15.82
C ASP A 447 22.62 37.32 -14.74
N THR A 448 21.62 38.05 -15.20
CA THR A 448 20.70 38.81 -14.32
C THR A 448 19.52 37.98 -13.85
N GLN A 449 19.27 36.81 -14.46
CA GLN A 449 18.30 35.83 -14.01
C GLN A 449 18.72 35.30 -12.63
N ALA A 450 17.75 35.06 -11.77
CA ALA A 450 18.00 34.45 -10.47
C ALA A 450 17.92 32.93 -10.58
N THR A 451 18.68 32.23 -9.73
CA THR A 451 18.61 30.78 -9.53
C THR A 451 17.76 30.49 -8.30
N THR A 452 17.10 29.34 -8.31
CA THR A 452 16.35 28.84 -7.17
C THR A 452 17.00 27.58 -6.63
N TYR A 453 17.10 27.49 -5.32
CA TYR A 453 17.37 26.21 -4.65
C TYR A 453 16.17 25.80 -3.79
N THR A 454 16.01 24.49 -3.65
CA THR A 454 15.02 23.86 -2.76
C THR A 454 15.74 22.85 -1.86
N VAL A 455 15.54 22.96 -0.55
CA VAL A 455 15.99 21.98 0.44
C VAL A 455 14.77 21.33 1.05
N GLU A 456 14.60 20.04 0.81
CA GLU A 456 13.50 19.26 1.37
C GLU A 456 13.90 18.67 2.72
N VAL A 457 13.10 18.94 3.75
CA VAL A 457 13.32 18.41 5.09
C VAL A 457 12.04 17.82 5.69
N LEU A 458 12.19 16.78 6.51
CA LEU A 458 11.12 16.19 7.31
C LEU A 458 11.42 16.35 8.80
N THR A 459 10.44 16.81 9.58
CA THR A 459 10.60 16.91 11.04
C THR A 459 10.00 15.73 11.76
N ARG A 460 10.53 15.37 12.93
CA ARG A 460 9.91 14.37 13.82
C ARG A 460 9.53 14.99 15.15
N GLU A 461 8.28 14.78 15.54
CA GLU A 461 7.83 15.08 16.90
C GLU A 461 7.70 13.82 17.75
N SER A 462 8.00 13.96 19.04
CA SER A 462 7.40 13.11 20.06
C SER A 462 6.06 13.72 20.42
N TYR A 463 4.97 12.96 20.34
CA TYR A 463 3.57 13.41 20.56
C TYR A 463 3.31 14.23 21.84
N VAL A 464 4.26 14.28 22.77
CA VAL A 464 4.13 14.97 24.06
C VAL A 464 4.27 16.50 23.97
N ASN A 465 4.89 17.08 22.92
CA ASN A 465 5.00 18.54 22.75
C ASN A 465 5.10 18.94 21.26
N GLU A 466 4.33 19.96 20.86
CA GLU A 466 4.54 20.66 19.58
C GLU A 466 5.87 21.42 19.64
N PHE A 467 6.83 21.03 18.80
CA PHE A 467 8.11 21.68 18.68
C PHE A 467 8.04 22.78 17.63
N ASN A 468 8.59 23.95 17.98
CA ASN A 468 8.82 25.01 17.00
C ASN A 468 10.21 24.80 16.37
N TYR A 469 10.22 24.51 15.09
CA TYR A 469 11.41 24.40 14.27
C TYR A 469 11.78 25.77 13.72
N SER A 470 13.07 26.09 13.77
CA SER A 470 13.63 27.25 13.08
C SER A 470 14.89 26.81 12.34
N VAL A 471 14.72 26.55 11.05
CA VAL A 471 15.77 26.09 10.15
C VAL A 471 16.19 27.24 9.26
N GLU A 472 17.49 27.54 9.28
CA GLU A 472 18.11 28.48 8.35
C GLU A 472 19.00 27.69 7.38
N VAL A 473 18.81 27.94 6.09
CA VAL A 473 19.63 27.36 5.02
C VAL A 473 20.40 28.50 4.37
N CYS A 474 21.72 28.38 4.30
CA CYS A 474 22.60 29.34 3.63
C CYS A 474 23.42 28.66 2.53
N LEU A 475 23.74 29.42 1.48
CA LEU A 475 24.54 28.97 0.34
C LEU A 475 25.92 29.62 0.38
N ASN A 476 26.97 28.83 0.21
CA ASN A 476 28.37 29.25 0.16
C ASN A 476 28.76 30.18 1.33
N GLY A 477 28.48 29.75 2.56
CA GLY A 477 28.71 30.53 3.78
C GLY A 477 27.44 31.24 4.28
N THR A 478 27.45 32.58 4.32
CA THR A 478 26.29 33.39 4.82
C THR A 478 25.52 34.08 3.70
N PHE A 479 25.72 33.69 2.43
CA PHE A 479 24.98 34.26 1.31
C PHE A 479 23.64 33.54 1.14
N GLY A 480 22.64 34.29 0.65
CA GLY A 480 21.37 33.69 0.27
C GLY A 480 20.66 32.93 1.40
N CYS A 481 20.88 33.31 2.66
CA CYS A 481 20.26 32.64 3.79
C CYS A 481 18.74 32.85 3.78
N VAL A 482 17.99 31.76 3.95
CA VAL A 482 16.55 31.81 4.21
C VAL A 482 16.26 31.09 5.51
N GLN A 483 15.47 31.72 6.37
CA GLN A 483 14.99 31.12 7.60
C GLN A 483 13.53 30.75 7.43
N THR A 484 13.20 29.50 7.71
CA THR A 484 11.83 28.99 7.71
C THR A 484 11.51 28.45 9.09
N THR A 485 10.32 28.78 9.59
CA THR A 485 9.84 28.32 10.89
C THR A 485 8.50 27.64 10.74
N TRP A 486 8.32 26.52 11.43
CA TRP A 486 7.06 25.81 11.49
C TRP A 486 6.93 25.14 12.85
N THR A 487 5.72 24.68 13.13
CA THR A 487 5.38 23.90 14.31
C THR A 487 4.89 22.55 13.83
N GLY A 488 5.17 21.48 14.56
CA GLY A 488 4.61 20.19 14.19
C GLY A 488 5.55 19.32 13.36
N HIS A 489 5.09 18.09 13.17
CA HIS A 489 5.55 17.18 12.13
C HIS A 489 5.14 17.73 10.75
N GLN A 490 6.12 17.99 9.86
CA GLN A 490 5.91 18.54 8.52
C GLN A 490 7.00 18.03 7.57
N ASN A 491 6.64 17.80 6.31
CA ASN A 491 7.58 17.76 5.18
C ASN A 491 7.59 19.15 4.52
N VAL A 492 8.76 19.80 4.49
CA VAL A 492 8.90 21.22 4.14
C VAL A 492 9.93 21.39 3.03
N ASN A 493 9.53 22.12 1.98
CA ASN A 493 10.43 22.63 0.95
C ASN A 493 10.90 24.04 1.34
N ILE A 494 12.13 24.15 1.84
CA ILE A 494 12.78 25.42 2.12
C ILE A 494 13.37 25.94 0.82
N MET A 495 12.77 27.00 0.28
CA MET A 495 13.16 27.57 -1.01
C MET A 495 13.74 28.97 -0.86
N ASN A 496 14.74 29.29 -1.66
CA ASN A 496 15.18 30.67 -1.86
C ASN A 496 15.57 30.93 -3.31
N THR A 497 15.43 32.18 -3.72
CA THR A 497 15.85 32.67 -5.02
C THR A 497 17.01 33.64 -4.84
N VAL A 498 18.17 33.32 -5.40
CA VAL A 498 19.41 34.07 -5.22
C VAL A 498 19.99 34.50 -6.57
N PRO A 499 20.78 35.59 -6.64
CA PRO A 499 21.48 35.94 -7.88
C PRO A 499 22.45 34.84 -8.30
N MET A 500 22.63 34.63 -9.61
CA MET A 500 23.61 33.67 -10.16
C MET A 500 25.03 33.90 -9.64
N THR A 501 25.41 35.14 -9.32
CA THR A 501 26.69 35.49 -8.69
C THR A 501 26.92 34.88 -7.30
N SER A 502 25.90 34.27 -6.69
CA SER A 502 26.01 33.55 -5.41
C SER A 502 26.52 32.11 -5.58
N LEU A 503 26.45 31.56 -6.80
CA LEU A 503 26.98 30.25 -7.14
C LEU A 503 28.48 30.34 -7.40
N VAL A 504 29.16 29.20 -7.27
CA VAL A 504 30.52 29.00 -7.78
C VAL A 504 30.54 27.84 -8.78
N PRO A 505 31.40 27.85 -9.80
CA PRO A 505 31.58 26.68 -10.66
C PRO A 505 32.16 25.51 -9.86
N GLY A 506 31.55 24.33 -9.97
CA GLY A 506 31.89 23.13 -9.19
C GLY A 506 31.15 23.08 -7.85
N THR A 507 31.87 22.75 -6.78
CA THR A 507 31.30 22.49 -5.46
C THR A 507 30.66 23.74 -4.84
N ASN A 508 29.36 23.66 -4.56
CA ASN A 508 28.62 24.64 -3.77
C ASN A 508 28.24 24.03 -2.42
N GLU A 509 28.38 24.80 -1.35
CA GLU A 509 28.11 24.35 0.03
C GLU A 509 26.80 24.92 0.56
N PHE A 510 25.91 24.06 1.05
CA PHE A 510 24.69 24.39 1.77
C PHE A 510 24.88 24.17 3.27
N THR A 511 24.87 25.24 4.05
CA THR A 511 24.88 25.18 5.51
C THR A 511 23.44 25.15 6.03
N ILE A 512 23.08 24.09 6.75
CA ILE A 512 21.78 23.95 7.40
C ILE A 512 21.96 24.14 8.91
N ASN A 513 21.35 25.20 9.43
CA ASN A 513 21.35 25.57 10.84
C ASN A 513 19.99 25.22 11.46
N LEU A 514 19.96 24.24 12.38
CA LEU A 514 18.77 23.90 13.15
C LEU A 514 18.83 24.54 14.55
N SER A 515 17.98 25.54 14.78
CA SER A 515 17.85 26.27 16.04
C SER A 515 16.45 26.10 16.63
N ASN A 516 16.34 25.94 17.95
CA ASN A 516 15.06 25.79 18.66
C ASN A 516 14.94 26.77 19.83
N SER A 517 13.70 27.05 20.27
CA SER A 517 13.40 27.95 21.38
C SER A 517 12.97 27.28 22.70
N VAL A 518 13.10 25.94 22.84
CA VAL A 518 12.66 25.22 24.06
C VAL A 518 13.72 24.24 24.59
N ALA A 519 13.66 23.97 25.90
CA ALA A 519 14.64 23.41 26.86
C ALA A 519 15.81 22.54 26.34
N PRO A 520 17.00 22.64 26.96
CA PRO A 520 18.23 21.94 26.54
C PRO A 520 18.21 20.40 26.62
N ASP A 521 17.10 19.78 27.06
CA ASP A 521 16.94 18.32 27.19
C ASP A 521 15.99 17.71 26.14
N SER A 522 15.33 18.53 25.30
CA SER A 522 14.46 18.03 24.22
C SER A 522 15.21 17.92 22.90
N ARG A 523 15.56 16.70 22.49
CA ARG A 523 16.23 16.40 21.22
C ARG A 523 15.24 16.40 20.05
N VAL A 524 15.10 17.57 19.43
CA VAL A 524 14.35 17.72 18.16
C VAL A 524 15.14 17.13 17.00
N ARG A 525 14.45 16.42 16.10
CA ARG A 525 15.04 15.71 14.96
C ARG A 525 14.52 16.27 13.64
N LEU A 526 15.43 16.44 12.70
CA LEU A 526 15.17 16.89 11.34
C LEU A 526 15.91 15.93 10.39
N PHE A 527 15.25 15.48 9.33
CA PHE A 527 15.84 14.68 8.28
C PHE A 527 15.97 15.55 7.03
N LEU A 528 17.18 15.66 6.49
CA LEU A 528 17.41 16.20 5.16
C LEU A 528 17.09 15.10 4.17
N ASN A 529 16.17 15.37 3.24
CA ASN A 529 15.89 14.44 2.16
C ASN A 529 16.79 14.75 0.95
N ARG A 530 16.61 15.93 0.35
CA ARG A 530 17.36 16.32 -0.86
C ARG A 530 17.60 17.82 -0.97
N ILE A 531 18.56 18.18 -1.81
CA ILE A 531 18.82 19.54 -2.26
C ILE A 531 18.73 19.57 -3.78
N THR A 532 17.90 20.48 -4.32
CA THR A 532 17.76 20.72 -5.75
C THR A 532 18.16 22.16 -6.07
N VAL A 533 18.95 22.36 -7.12
CA VAL A 533 19.34 23.69 -7.61
C VAL A 533 19.02 23.82 -9.09
N GLU A 534 18.17 24.78 -9.43
CA GLU A 534 17.85 25.16 -10.80
C GLU A 534 18.65 26.40 -11.19
N TYR A 535 19.53 26.29 -12.19
CA TYR A 535 20.44 27.37 -12.55
C TYR A 535 20.70 27.45 -14.06
N LEU A 536 21.11 28.63 -14.51
CA LEU A 536 21.51 28.83 -15.91
C LEU A 536 22.92 28.27 -16.11
N ARG A 537 23.02 27.17 -16.85
CA ARG A 537 24.25 26.44 -17.16
C ARG A 537 24.71 26.75 -18.58
N SER A 538 26.02 26.86 -18.78
CA SER A 538 26.61 26.95 -20.11
C SER A 538 26.49 25.61 -20.84
N LEU A 539 26.30 25.61 -22.16
CA LEU A 539 26.36 24.39 -22.98
C LEU A 539 27.80 23.90 -23.12
N LYS A 540 28.33 23.32 -22.05
CA LYS A 540 29.67 22.74 -21.98
C LYS A 540 29.60 21.34 -21.38
N ALA A 541 30.25 20.40 -22.06
CA ALA A 541 30.36 19.04 -21.60
C ALA A 541 31.27 18.94 -20.37
N VAL A 542 30.93 17.99 -19.50
CA VAL A 542 31.80 17.51 -18.42
C VAL A 542 32.14 16.08 -18.78
N ASP A 543 33.43 15.74 -18.76
CA ASP A 543 33.92 14.41 -19.13
C ASP A 543 33.39 13.91 -20.49
N ASP A 544 33.37 14.83 -21.47
CA ASP A 544 32.90 14.62 -22.84
C ASP A 544 31.43 14.22 -22.98
N GLU A 545 30.59 14.59 -22.00
CA GLU A 545 29.14 14.42 -22.05
C GLU A 545 28.36 15.66 -21.58
N LEU A 546 27.20 15.88 -22.21
CA LEU A 546 26.21 16.85 -21.77
C LEU A 546 24.80 16.37 -22.05
N PHE A 547 23.99 16.26 -21.00
CA PHE A 547 22.53 16.33 -21.09
C PHE A 547 22.08 17.78 -21.05
N PHE A 548 21.21 18.18 -21.98
CA PHE A 548 20.73 19.56 -22.03
C PHE A 548 19.34 19.67 -22.64
N THR A 549 18.69 20.81 -22.40
CA THR A 549 17.34 21.07 -22.88
C THR A 549 17.25 22.32 -23.74
N ASP A 550 16.29 22.33 -24.66
CA ASP A 550 15.84 23.53 -25.35
C ASP A 550 14.35 23.78 -25.06
N ALA A 551 14.09 24.61 -24.04
CA ALA A 551 12.74 25.02 -23.66
C ALA A 551 12.04 25.93 -24.69
N VAL A 552 12.81 26.57 -25.59
CA VAL A 552 12.24 27.40 -26.68
C VAL A 552 11.88 26.53 -27.89
N GLY A 553 12.68 25.49 -28.14
CA GLY A 553 12.53 24.53 -29.22
C GLY A 553 13.07 25.05 -30.55
N GLY A 554 13.88 24.21 -31.21
CA GLY A 554 14.46 24.47 -32.53
C GLY A 554 15.42 25.66 -32.62
N ARG A 555 16.13 25.97 -31.54
CA ARG A 555 17.29 26.88 -31.58
C ARG A 555 18.54 26.17 -32.10
N THR A 556 19.53 26.96 -32.51
CA THR A 556 20.87 26.45 -32.80
C THR A 556 21.71 26.47 -31.54
N MET A 557 22.03 25.29 -31.02
CA MET A 557 22.77 25.04 -29.80
C MET A 557 24.27 24.97 -30.08
N ILE A 558 25.07 25.72 -29.32
CA ILE A 558 26.53 25.70 -29.40
C ILE A 558 27.07 24.96 -28.18
N VAL A 559 27.42 23.70 -28.36
CA VAL A 559 27.85 22.81 -27.27
C VAL A 559 29.36 22.64 -27.30
N GLN A 560 30.02 22.97 -26.20
CA GLN A 560 31.46 23.16 -26.14
C GLN A 560 32.15 22.13 -25.25
N ASP A 561 33.48 22.13 -25.33
CA ASP A 561 34.39 21.46 -24.41
C ASP A 561 34.36 19.93 -24.50
N PHE A 562 34.46 19.38 -25.72
CA PHE A 562 34.68 17.95 -25.97
C PHE A 562 36.13 17.65 -26.37
N SER A 563 36.60 16.41 -26.16
CA SER A 563 37.93 15.94 -26.59
C SER A 563 37.96 15.35 -28.00
N GLU A 564 36.80 15.03 -28.56
CA GLU A 564 36.65 14.37 -29.87
C GLU A 564 36.17 15.35 -30.95
N GLY A 565 36.78 15.26 -32.13
CA GLY A 565 36.49 16.12 -33.28
C GLY A 565 36.21 15.34 -34.57
N GLU A 566 36.28 14.02 -34.54
CA GLU A 566 35.91 13.15 -35.65
C GLU A 566 34.38 12.89 -35.64
N PRO A 567 33.61 13.33 -36.67
CA PRO A 567 32.17 13.14 -36.73
C PRO A 567 31.68 11.72 -36.42
N ASP A 568 32.36 10.71 -36.94
CA ASP A 568 31.99 9.29 -36.77
C ASP A 568 32.11 8.81 -35.30
N ASN A 569 32.83 9.54 -34.44
CA ASN A 569 33.00 9.22 -33.02
C ASN A 569 32.14 10.09 -32.09
N ILE A 570 31.31 10.98 -32.65
CA ILE A 570 30.44 11.89 -31.90
C ILE A 570 29.01 11.39 -31.91
N LEU A 571 28.34 11.44 -30.76
CA LEU A 571 26.96 11.03 -30.61
C LEU A 571 26.14 12.23 -30.11
N VAL A 572 25.23 12.73 -30.96
CA VAL A 572 24.29 13.78 -30.58
C VAL A 572 22.87 13.31 -30.87
N TRP A 573 22.09 13.04 -29.84
CA TRP A 573 20.74 12.48 -29.99
C TRP A 573 19.70 13.40 -29.35
N ASP A 574 18.56 13.58 -30.02
CA ASP A 574 17.32 14.08 -29.42
C ASP A 574 16.66 12.92 -28.66
N ILE A 575 16.60 13.08 -27.33
CA ILE A 575 16.05 12.10 -26.37
C ILE A 575 14.71 12.56 -25.80
N THR A 576 14.03 13.51 -26.44
CA THR A 576 12.69 13.99 -26.01
C THR A 576 11.67 12.83 -25.93
N THR A 577 11.87 11.78 -26.74
CA THR A 577 11.17 10.50 -26.62
C THR A 577 12.19 9.40 -26.33
N PRO A 578 12.51 9.10 -25.06
CA PRO A 578 13.68 8.29 -24.68
C PRO A 578 13.75 6.89 -25.32
N LEU A 579 12.63 6.20 -25.47
CA LEU A 579 12.59 4.87 -26.09
C LEU A 579 12.67 4.91 -27.63
N ASN A 580 12.54 6.09 -28.24
CA ASN A 580 12.65 6.30 -29.67
C ASN A 580 13.44 7.59 -29.97
N PRO A 581 14.73 7.65 -29.57
CA PRO A 581 15.55 8.84 -29.79
C PRO A 581 15.84 9.00 -31.28
N THR A 582 16.29 10.20 -31.65
CA THR A 582 16.67 10.50 -33.03
C THR A 582 18.10 11.02 -33.07
N GLN A 583 18.94 10.44 -33.90
CA GLN A 583 20.32 10.88 -34.07
C GLN A 583 20.39 12.15 -34.91
N ILE A 584 21.22 13.10 -34.51
CA ILE A 584 21.54 14.30 -35.27
C ILE A 584 22.93 14.09 -35.89
N ALA A 585 23.00 13.95 -37.21
CA ALA A 585 24.26 13.75 -37.92
C ALA A 585 25.03 15.06 -38.02
N LEU A 586 26.26 15.07 -37.48
CA LEU A 586 27.19 16.19 -37.62
C LEU A 586 28.19 15.93 -38.74
N ASP A 587 28.57 16.99 -39.46
CA ASP A 587 29.69 16.97 -40.41
C ASP A 587 30.88 17.78 -39.85
N TYR A 588 32.06 17.70 -40.49
CA TYR A 588 33.23 18.49 -40.08
C TYR A 588 32.97 20.01 -40.06
N ASP A 589 32.05 20.52 -40.89
CA ASP A 589 31.70 21.94 -40.92
C ASP A 589 30.92 22.39 -39.65
N ASP A 590 30.34 21.44 -38.91
CA ASP A 590 29.61 21.69 -37.66
C ASP A 590 30.53 21.68 -36.42
N ILE A 591 31.79 21.26 -36.60
CA ILE A 591 32.76 21.01 -35.54
C ILE A 591 33.89 22.04 -35.61
N LEU A 592 34.10 22.78 -34.53
CA LEU A 592 35.18 23.76 -34.42
C LEU A 592 36.20 23.33 -33.36
N GLU A 593 37.46 23.15 -33.78
CA GLU A 593 38.58 22.96 -32.85
C GLU A 593 39.01 24.30 -32.23
N ASN A 594 39.17 24.31 -30.91
CA ASN A 594 39.70 25.41 -30.14
C ASN A 594 40.64 24.91 -29.04
N ASN A 595 41.94 25.08 -29.23
CA ASN A 595 43.00 24.70 -28.28
C ASN A 595 42.96 23.22 -27.84
N GLY A 596 42.69 22.30 -28.76
CA GLY A 596 42.61 20.86 -28.47
C GLY A 596 41.31 20.42 -27.79
N ARG A 597 40.29 21.29 -27.74
CA ARG A 597 38.90 20.94 -27.41
C ARG A 597 38.00 21.31 -28.57
N TYR A 598 36.85 20.66 -28.68
CA TYR A 598 35.93 20.81 -29.81
C TYR A 598 34.60 21.43 -29.37
N THR A 599 33.96 22.12 -30.31
CA THR A 599 32.63 22.71 -30.17
C THR A 599 31.75 22.18 -31.28
N TYR A 600 30.55 21.71 -30.93
CA TYR A 600 29.54 21.19 -31.84
C TYR A 600 28.45 22.23 -32.04
N THR A 601 28.11 22.49 -33.30
CA THR A 601 26.99 23.34 -33.69
C THR A 601 25.81 22.46 -34.04
N ILE A 602 24.77 22.46 -33.21
CA ILE A 602 23.63 21.56 -33.33
C ILE A 602 22.38 22.39 -33.60
N GLY A 603 21.60 22.07 -34.61
CA GLY A 603 20.32 22.71 -34.87
C GLY A 603 19.35 21.74 -35.51
N ILE A 604 18.12 21.73 -35.03
CA ILE A 604 17.02 21.01 -35.67
C ILE A 604 15.82 21.94 -35.86
N PRO A 605 15.01 21.75 -36.91
CA PRO A 605 13.78 22.52 -37.07
C PRO A 605 12.87 22.29 -35.87
N ASN A 606 12.23 23.35 -35.35
CA ASN A 606 11.22 23.20 -34.30
C ASN A 606 10.04 22.35 -34.84
N THR A 607 9.88 21.13 -34.33
CA THR A 607 8.82 20.20 -34.73
C THR A 607 7.72 20.07 -33.67
N THR A 608 7.91 20.60 -32.44
CA THR A 608 7.04 20.35 -31.29
C THR A 608 6.93 21.54 -30.34
N THR A 609 5.79 21.71 -29.67
CA THR A 609 5.59 22.76 -28.64
C THR A 609 6.10 22.37 -27.24
N THR A 610 6.89 21.30 -27.13
CA THR A 610 7.44 20.76 -25.88
C THR A 610 8.92 21.09 -25.73
N THR A 611 9.40 21.17 -24.49
CA THR A 611 10.84 21.27 -24.20
C THR A 611 11.56 20.07 -24.83
N GLN A 612 12.52 20.34 -25.70
CA GLN A 612 13.34 19.29 -26.31
C GLN A 612 14.48 18.91 -25.36
N GLN A 613 14.84 17.63 -25.32
CA GLN A 613 15.92 17.09 -24.50
C GLN A 613 16.96 16.42 -25.40
N TYR A 614 18.23 16.62 -25.09
CA TYR A 614 19.33 16.13 -25.89
C TYR A 614 20.41 15.52 -25.01
N ILE A 615 21.13 14.57 -25.59
CA ILE A 615 22.43 14.12 -25.12
C ILE A 615 23.46 14.38 -26.22
N ALA A 616 24.59 14.99 -25.86
CA ALA A 616 25.77 15.07 -26.69
C ALA A 616 26.94 14.40 -25.95
N THR A 617 27.51 13.36 -26.55
CA THR A 617 28.55 12.52 -25.94
C THR A 617 29.46 11.95 -27.03
N THR A 618 30.39 11.08 -26.67
CA THR A 618 31.33 10.43 -27.60
C THR A 618 31.18 8.92 -27.58
N VAL A 619 31.58 8.24 -28.66
CA VAL A 619 31.59 6.77 -28.72
C VAL A 619 32.40 6.15 -27.57
N SER A 620 33.49 6.79 -27.15
CA SER A 620 34.29 6.35 -26.00
C SER A 620 33.61 6.49 -24.65
N ASN A 621 32.53 7.27 -24.55
CA ASN A 621 31.75 7.47 -23.33
C ASN A 621 30.45 6.64 -23.30
N THR A 622 30.26 5.73 -24.27
CA THR A 622 29.15 4.78 -24.22
C THR A 622 29.30 3.83 -23.04
N LEU A 623 28.17 3.50 -22.43
CA LEU A 623 28.06 2.60 -21.29
C LEU A 623 27.87 1.15 -21.75
N SER A 624 28.05 0.21 -20.84
CA SER A 624 27.65 -1.19 -21.03
C SER A 624 26.63 -1.56 -19.96
N PRO A 625 25.63 -2.41 -20.26
CA PRO A 625 24.69 -2.82 -19.23
C PRO A 625 25.38 -3.55 -18.07
N ASP A 626 24.85 -3.39 -16.86
CA ASP A 626 25.41 -4.03 -15.67
C ASP A 626 25.29 -5.55 -15.74
N HIS A 627 24.17 -6.02 -16.29
CA HIS A 627 23.89 -7.44 -16.41
C HIS A 627 23.02 -7.77 -17.62
N ILE A 628 23.31 -8.90 -18.24
CA ILE A 628 22.49 -9.50 -19.30
C ILE A 628 22.26 -10.96 -18.92
N SER A 629 21.00 -11.33 -18.68
CA SER A 629 20.62 -12.68 -18.27
C SER A 629 19.61 -13.30 -19.21
N GLN A 630 19.72 -14.61 -19.40
CA GLN A 630 18.79 -15.39 -20.19
C GLN A 630 17.52 -15.69 -19.38
N TYR A 631 16.36 -15.47 -19.98
CA TYR A 631 15.06 -15.86 -19.44
C TYR A 631 14.32 -16.73 -20.46
N GLN A 632 13.90 -17.91 -20.03
CA GLN A 632 13.07 -18.79 -20.84
C GLN A 632 11.61 -18.45 -20.63
N VAL A 633 11.00 -17.75 -21.59
CA VAL A 633 9.62 -17.28 -21.47
C VAL A 633 8.68 -18.49 -21.43
N PRO A 634 7.90 -18.69 -20.36
CA PRO A 634 6.89 -19.75 -20.32
C PRO A 634 5.85 -19.56 -21.44
N THR A 635 5.28 -20.65 -21.96
CA THR A 635 4.18 -20.54 -22.94
C THR A 635 2.94 -19.90 -22.32
N THR A 636 2.69 -20.21 -21.05
CA THR A 636 1.72 -19.54 -20.20
C THR A 636 2.06 -19.85 -18.74
N ILE A 637 1.73 -18.92 -17.85
CA ILE A 637 1.74 -19.14 -16.41
C ILE A 637 0.33 -19.15 -15.82
N GLU A 638 -0.69 -19.04 -16.66
CA GLU A 638 -2.09 -19.07 -16.27
C GLU A 638 -2.65 -20.49 -16.41
N PRO A 639 -3.43 -20.99 -15.43
CA PRO A 639 -4.10 -22.26 -15.53
C PRO A 639 -5.31 -22.19 -16.47
N VAL A 640 -5.40 -23.10 -17.45
CA VAL A 640 -6.46 -23.14 -18.47
C VAL A 640 -7.88 -23.13 -17.87
N ASP A 641 -8.10 -23.88 -16.79
CA ASP A 641 -9.40 -24.02 -16.14
C ASP A 641 -9.60 -23.06 -14.95
N GLY A 642 -8.62 -22.18 -14.69
CA GLY A 642 -8.54 -21.41 -13.45
C GLY A 642 -8.19 -22.26 -12.21
N ALA A 643 -8.19 -21.62 -11.04
CA ALA A 643 -7.91 -22.26 -9.75
C ALA A 643 -8.71 -21.60 -8.62
N ASP A 644 -9.06 -22.36 -7.58
CA ASP A 644 -9.68 -21.85 -6.35
C ASP A 644 -8.61 -21.34 -5.36
N TRP A 645 -7.44 -21.98 -5.37
CA TRP A 645 -6.29 -21.68 -4.53
C TRP A 645 -5.06 -21.45 -5.41
N VAL A 646 -4.41 -20.30 -5.25
CA VAL A 646 -3.22 -19.91 -6.01
C VAL A 646 -2.08 -19.68 -5.03
N ALA A 647 -0.89 -20.20 -5.33
CA ALA A 647 0.32 -19.84 -4.61
C ALA A 647 1.35 -19.19 -5.54
N ILE A 648 1.95 -18.12 -5.05
CA ILE A 648 3.05 -17.39 -5.69
C ILE A 648 4.28 -17.65 -4.81
N SER A 649 5.28 -18.33 -5.37
CA SER A 649 6.37 -18.92 -4.59
C SER A 649 7.71 -18.51 -5.15
N TYR A 650 8.68 -18.28 -4.26
CA TYR A 650 10.08 -18.28 -4.67
C TYR A 650 10.47 -19.66 -5.20
N LYS A 651 11.29 -19.68 -6.26
CA LYS A 651 11.63 -20.90 -7.04
C LYS A 651 12.14 -22.07 -6.20
N ASP A 652 12.96 -21.79 -5.19
CA ASP A 652 13.57 -22.84 -4.35
C ASP A 652 12.55 -23.48 -3.38
N PHE A 653 11.41 -22.82 -3.15
CA PHE A 653 10.34 -23.29 -2.26
C PHE A 653 9.17 -23.92 -3.02
N LEU A 654 9.20 -23.93 -4.36
CA LEU A 654 8.17 -24.55 -5.19
C LEU A 654 7.83 -26.01 -4.78
N PRO A 655 8.80 -26.88 -4.40
CA PRO A 655 8.47 -28.24 -3.96
C PRO A 655 7.58 -28.30 -2.71
N GLN A 656 7.85 -27.45 -1.71
CA GLN A 656 7.06 -27.37 -0.48
C GLN A 656 5.69 -26.76 -0.76
N THR A 657 5.64 -25.70 -1.57
CA THR A 657 4.38 -25.09 -2.03
C THR A 657 3.50 -26.09 -2.78
N GLN A 658 4.11 -26.95 -3.61
CA GLN A 658 3.40 -28.00 -4.34
C GLN A 658 2.83 -29.08 -3.40
N ASN A 659 3.54 -29.42 -2.31
CA ASN A 659 3.01 -30.33 -1.29
C ASN A 659 1.75 -29.75 -0.61
N LEU A 660 1.76 -28.47 -0.26
CA LEU A 660 0.59 -27.78 0.28
C LEU A 660 -0.58 -27.75 -0.74
N ALA A 661 -0.28 -27.51 -2.02
CA ALA A 661 -1.27 -27.57 -3.09
C ALA A 661 -1.90 -28.97 -3.21
N GLU A 662 -1.10 -30.03 -3.14
CA GLU A 662 -1.58 -31.42 -3.16
C GLU A 662 -2.49 -31.74 -1.96
N HIS A 663 -2.19 -31.19 -0.78
CA HIS A 663 -3.05 -31.28 0.39
C HIS A 663 -4.41 -30.60 0.16
N ARG A 664 -4.43 -29.38 -0.39
CA ARG A 664 -5.66 -28.61 -0.71
C ARG A 664 -6.54 -29.28 -1.76
N ALA A 665 -5.93 -29.99 -2.70
CA ALA A 665 -6.66 -30.75 -3.72
C ALA A 665 -7.41 -31.97 -3.16
N GLN A 666 -7.09 -32.43 -1.94
CA GLN A 666 -7.80 -33.54 -1.32
C GLN A 666 -9.21 -33.11 -0.88
N ALA A 667 -10.20 -33.97 -1.11
CA ALA A 667 -11.60 -33.70 -0.78
C ALA A 667 -11.84 -33.40 0.72
N ALA A 668 -11.01 -33.94 1.61
CA ALA A 668 -11.11 -33.69 3.05
C ALA A 668 -10.68 -32.26 3.45
N TYR A 669 -9.83 -31.62 2.64
CA TYR A 669 -9.18 -30.35 2.97
C TYR A 669 -9.54 -29.22 1.99
N GLY A 670 -10.59 -29.43 1.19
CA GLY A 670 -11.18 -28.42 0.32
C GLY A 670 -11.58 -28.96 -1.05
N GLY A 671 -10.87 -29.96 -1.57
CA GLY A 671 -11.09 -30.47 -2.93
C GLY A 671 -10.87 -29.40 -4.00
N MET A 672 -9.94 -28.48 -3.75
CA MET A 672 -9.74 -27.26 -4.53
C MET A 672 -8.96 -27.53 -5.81
N LYS A 673 -9.24 -26.75 -6.87
CA LYS A 673 -8.27 -26.58 -7.96
C LYS A 673 -7.14 -25.70 -7.48
N THR A 674 -5.91 -26.18 -7.63
CA THR A 674 -4.72 -25.48 -7.15
C THR A 674 -3.81 -25.07 -8.30
N HIS A 675 -3.19 -23.91 -8.18
CA HIS A 675 -2.16 -23.44 -9.09
C HIS A 675 -0.97 -22.88 -8.32
N VAL A 676 0.24 -23.23 -8.74
CA VAL A 676 1.50 -22.73 -8.15
C VAL A 676 2.31 -22.07 -9.26
N VAL A 677 2.78 -20.85 -9.01
CA VAL A 677 3.57 -20.07 -9.97
C VAL A 677 4.83 -19.52 -9.29
N ASP A 678 5.91 -19.38 -10.07
CA ASP A 678 7.14 -18.72 -9.64
C ASP A 678 6.95 -17.19 -9.63
N ILE A 679 7.38 -16.53 -8.56
CA ILE A 679 7.36 -15.06 -8.47
C ILE A 679 8.22 -14.40 -9.55
N GLU A 680 9.31 -15.03 -9.99
CA GLU A 680 10.16 -14.48 -11.06
C GLU A 680 9.39 -14.37 -12.39
N ASP A 681 8.58 -15.40 -12.71
CA ASP A 681 7.74 -15.37 -13.91
C ASP A 681 6.64 -14.31 -13.80
N VAL A 682 6.03 -14.15 -12.61
CA VAL A 682 5.03 -13.10 -12.35
C VAL A 682 5.63 -11.70 -12.56
N ILE A 683 6.80 -11.43 -11.99
CA ILE A 683 7.52 -10.15 -12.16
C ILE A 683 7.86 -9.88 -13.63
N ASN A 684 8.43 -10.88 -14.31
CA ASN A 684 8.86 -10.74 -15.69
C ASN A 684 7.69 -10.54 -16.66
N LEU A 685 6.54 -11.17 -16.42
CA LEU A 685 5.39 -11.13 -17.34
C LEU A 685 4.37 -10.04 -17.02
N TYR A 686 4.10 -9.74 -15.75
CA TYR A 686 3.05 -8.80 -15.32
C TYR A 686 3.57 -7.41 -14.90
N TYR A 687 4.89 -7.23 -14.81
CA TYR A 687 5.46 -5.92 -14.45
C TYR A 687 6.84 -5.68 -15.06
N HIS A 688 7.05 -6.16 -16.29
CA HIS A 688 8.21 -5.78 -17.11
C HIS A 688 9.57 -6.17 -16.54
N GLY A 689 9.61 -7.14 -15.62
CA GLY A 689 10.85 -7.57 -14.96
C GLY A 689 11.26 -6.69 -13.79
N LEU A 690 10.48 -5.65 -13.48
CA LEU A 690 10.69 -4.74 -12.35
C LEU A 690 10.11 -5.40 -11.09
N ALA A 691 10.96 -5.69 -10.10
CA ALA A 691 10.61 -6.43 -8.90
C ALA A 691 9.79 -5.58 -7.91
N MET A 692 8.53 -5.34 -8.26
CA MET A 692 7.60 -4.46 -7.57
C MET A 692 6.38 -5.24 -7.06
N PRO A 693 5.77 -4.83 -5.93
CA PRO A 693 4.49 -5.37 -5.45
C PRO A 693 3.38 -5.39 -6.52
N GLU A 694 3.37 -4.40 -7.41
CA GLU A 694 2.41 -4.24 -8.49
C GLU A 694 2.35 -5.45 -9.44
N ALA A 695 3.44 -6.22 -9.56
CA ALA A 695 3.43 -7.45 -10.36
C ALA A 695 2.45 -8.51 -9.83
N ILE A 696 2.44 -8.69 -8.50
CA ILE A 696 1.54 -9.63 -7.83
C ILE A 696 0.10 -9.15 -7.96
N HIS A 697 -0.13 -7.84 -7.73
CA HIS A 697 -1.46 -7.24 -7.88
C HIS A 697 -2.01 -7.42 -9.30
N ALA A 698 -1.22 -7.11 -10.33
CA ALA A 698 -1.62 -7.25 -11.73
C ALA A 698 -1.92 -8.71 -12.13
N PHE A 699 -1.12 -9.68 -11.64
CA PHE A 699 -1.38 -11.10 -11.85
C PHE A 699 -2.70 -11.56 -11.21
N LEU A 700 -2.95 -11.15 -9.98
CA LEU A 700 -4.19 -11.49 -9.26
C LEU A 700 -5.41 -10.79 -9.85
N GLU A 701 -5.30 -9.53 -10.29
CA GLU A 701 -6.37 -8.83 -11.00
C GLU A 701 -6.72 -9.57 -12.31
N ASN A 702 -5.71 -10.00 -13.07
CA ASN A 702 -5.93 -10.80 -14.28
C ASN A 702 -6.63 -12.13 -13.98
N SER A 703 -6.31 -12.77 -12.85
CA SER A 703 -6.92 -14.04 -12.44
C SER A 703 -8.44 -13.96 -12.20
N LEU A 704 -9.00 -12.76 -11.99
CA LEU A 704 -10.45 -12.54 -11.91
C LEU A 704 -11.19 -12.83 -13.23
N THR A 705 -10.45 -13.01 -14.33
CA THR A 705 -10.98 -13.38 -15.65
C THR A 705 -11.00 -14.89 -15.90
N TRP A 706 -10.34 -15.67 -15.05
CA TRP A 706 -10.23 -17.11 -15.23
C TRP A 706 -11.60 -17.81 -15.12
N PRO A 707 -11.78 -18.97 -15.78
CA PRO A 707 -13.00 -19.75 -15.65
C PRO A 707 -13.33 -20.13 -14.20
N THR A 708 -12.31 -20.48 -13.42
CA THR A 708 -12.38 -20.63 -11.95
C THR A 708 -11.52 -19.54 -11.34
N LYS A 709 -12.15 -18.60 -10.63
CA LYS A 709 -11.47 -17.46 -10.01
C LYS A 709 -10.94 -17.85 -8.63
N PRO A 710 -9.73 -17.43 -8.26
CA PRO A 710 -9.19 -17.76 -6.96
C PRO A 710 -9.99 -17.11 -5.83
N SER A 711 -10.14 -17.84 -4.74
CA SER A 711 -10.65 -17.36 -3.46
C SER A 711 -9.54 -17.24 -2.41
N TYR A 712 -8.44 -17.97 -2.60
CA TYR A 712 -7.33 -18.08 -1.64
C TYR A 712 -5.99 -17.88 -2.35
N VAL A 713 -5.12 -17.07 -1.75
CA VAL A 713 -3.77 -16.76 -2.24
C VAL A 713 -2.74 -17.03 -1.15
N VAL A 714 -1.70 -17.80 -1.47
CA VAL A 714 -0.53 -17.99 -0.60
C VAL A 714 0.71 -17.36 -1.23
N LEU A 715 1.42 -16.54 -0.46
CA LEU A 715 2.76 -16.07 -0.80
C LEU A 715 3.78 -16.96 -0.08
N MET A 716 4.66 -17.66 -0.81
CA MET A 716 5.71 -18.50 -0.22
C MET A 716 7.08 -17.84 -0.42
N GLY A 717 7.60 -17.27 0.67
CA GLY A 717 8.86 -16.53 0.73
C GLY A 717 8.71 -15.28 1.58
N ASP A 718 9.79 -14.93 2.28
CA ASP A 718 9.83 -13.72 3.09
C ASP A 718 9.97 -12.44 2.24
N GLY A 719 9.66 -11.28 2.82
CA GLY A 719 9.81 -9.96 2.23
C GLY A 719 10.70 -9.04 3.08
N VAL A 720 11.17 -7.93 2.53
CA VAL A 720 11.98 -6.95 3.27
C VAL A 720 11.56 -5.51 2.97
N VAL A 721 11.63 -4.62 3.96
CA VAL A 721 11.34 -3.19 3.76
C VAL A 721 12.47 -2.40 3.08
N SER A 722 13.64 -3.05 2.88
CA SER A 722 14.78 -2.53 2.11
C SER A 722 15.19 -3.50 1.01
N PRO A 723 14.40 -3.62 -0.07
CA PRO A 723 14.66 -4.56 -1.16
C PRO A 723 15.90 -4.20 -1.99
N ARG A 724 16.42 -2.97 -1.88
CA ARG A 724 17.63 -2.51 -2.57
C ARG A 724 18.93 -2.80 -1.83
N HIS A 725 18.86 -3.48 -0.67
CA HIS A 725 20.04 -3.88 0.10
C HIS A 725 20.93 -2.70 0.52
N LEU A 726 20.31 -1.54 0.74
CA LEU A 726 21.05 -0.32 1.07
C LEU A 726 21.61 -0.40 2.50
N PRO A 727 22.88 -0.01 2.72
CA PRO A 727 23.40 0.15 4.05
C PRO A 727 22.71 1.31 4.75
N CYS A 728 22.35 1.12 6.01
CA CYS A 728 21.86 2.21 6.83
C CYS A 728 22.96 2.65 7.82
N ALA A 729 23.17 3.97 7.92
CA ALA A 729 24.13 4.58 8.84
C ALA A 729 23.78 4.33 10.32
N ALA A 730 24.65 4.77 11.23
CA ALA A 730 24.41 4.72 12.68
C ALA A 730 23.00 5.28 12.99
N TYR A 731 22.28 4.70 13.95
CA TYR A 731 20.85 4.87 14.24
C TYR A 731 19.87 3.96 13.49
N CYS A 732 20.37 2.98 12.73
CA CYS A 732 19.61 1.78 12.38
C CYS A 732 19.77 0.66 13.44
N TYR A 733 18.99 -0.43 13.34
CA TYR A 733 19.25 -1.63 14.16
C TYR A 733 20.72 -2.02 14.01
N SER A 734 21.41 -2.31 15.13
CA SER A 734 22.85 -2.59 15.12
C SER A 734 23.24 -3.77 14.22
N ASP A 735 22.26 -4.63 13.92
CA ASP A 735 22.41 -5.86 13.15
C ASP A 735 21.64 -5.80 11.80
N TRP A 736 21.41 -4.60 11.26
CA TRP A 736 20.78 -4.41 9.93
C TRP A 736 21.51 -5.22 8.85
N ASP A 737 20.84 -6.25 8.32
CA ASP A 737 21.43 -7.13 7.32
C ASP A 737 21.17 -6.61 5.90
N VAL A 738 22.20 -6.02 5.30
CA VAL A 738 22.19 -5.60 3.89
C VAL A 738 22.10 -6.77 2.91
N ASN A 739 22.28 -8.00 3.36
CA ASN A 739 22.17 -9.20 2.51
C ASN A 739 20.81 -9.90 2.66
N ALA A 740 19.89 -9.34 3.47
CA ALA A 740 18.56 -9.89 3.63
C ALA A 740 17.84 -9.89 2.28
N GLN A 741 17.48 -11.09 1.80
CA GLN A 741 16.92 -11.28 0.48
C GLN A 741 15.42 -11.00 0.48
N ASN A 742 14.95 -10.25 -0.52
CA ASN A 742 13.53 -10.11 -0.81
C ASN A 742 13.05 -11.32 -1.66
N PHE A 743 12.53 -12.38 -1.02
CA PHE A 743 12.13 -13.61 -1.75
C PHE A 743 10.84 -13.42 -2.55
N VAL A 744 9.83 -12.81 -1.92
CA VAL A 744 8.59 -12.39 -2.57
C VAL A 744 8.36 -10.93 -2.21
N PRO A 745 8.36 -9.99 -3.19
CA PRO A 745 8.17 -8.56 -2.91
C PRO A 745 6.98 -8.35 -1.98
N THR A 746 7.16 -7.49 -0.98
CA THR A 746 6.09 -7.08 -0.06
C THR A 746 5.75 -5.63 -0.30
N ASP A 747 4.47 -5.28 -0.21
CA ASP A 747 4.07 -3.89 -0.31
C ASP A 747 4.36 -3.17 1.01
N ILE A 748 4.74 -1.90 0.90
CA ILE A 748 5.16 -1.10 2.04
C ILE A 748 4.40 0.23 1.97
N GLN A 749 3.54 0.45 2.96
CA GLN A 749 2.53 1.50 2.93
C GLN A 749 2.71 2.50 4.08
N PHE A 750 2.62 3.80 3.77
CA PHE A 750 2.68 4.88 4.77
C PHE A 750 1.29 5.22 5.31
N ILE A 751 0.68 4.25 5.99
CA ILE A 751 -0.72 4.30 6.42
C ILE A 751 -0.91 4.26 7.93
N ASP A 752 0.16 4.00 8.68
CA ASP A 752 0.09 3.86 10.14
C ASP A 752 0.25 5.22 10.80
N ARG A 753 -0.77 5.65 11.53
CA ARG A 753 -0.79 6.98 12.17
C ARG A 753 0.29 7.20 13.23
N TYR A 754 0.94 6.14 13.70
CA TYR A 754 1.95 6.19 14.77
C TYR A 754 3.37 5.94 14.26
N GLN A 755 3.57 4.92 13.41
CA GLN A 755 4.90 4.64 12.85
C GLN A 755 5.05 5.13 11.42
N GLY A 756 3.99 5.29 10.63
CA GLY A 756 4.03 5.65 9.21
C GLY A 756 4.04 4.42 8.31
N LEU A 757 5.24 3.88 8.07
CA LEU A 757 5.52 2.76 7.19
C LEU A 757 5.17 1.41 7.82
N THR A 758 4.38 0.61 7.12
CA THR A 758 3.97 -0.74 7.53
C THR A 758 4.04 -1.71 6.34
N PRO A 759 4.70 -2.87 6.47
CA PRO A 759 4.64 -3.93 5.46
C PRO A 759 3.25 -4.60 5.46
N THR A 760 2.71 -4.88 4.28
CA THR A 760 1.37 -5.46 4.14
C THR A 760 1.26 -6.36 2.91
N ASP A 761 0.47 -7.43 3.06
CA ASP A 761 0.04 -8.28 1.94
C ASP A 761 -1.40 -7.96 1.51
N SER A 762 -2.13 -7.12 2.25
CA SER A 762 -3.56 -6.88 1.99
C SER A 762 -3.80 -6.16 0.66
N THR A 763 -2.85 -5.32 0.23
CA THR A 763 -2.98 -4.55 -1.00
C THR A 763 -2.99 -5.41 -2.26
N TYR A 764 -2.40 -6.61 -2.22
CA TYR A 764 -2.44 -7.55 -3.34
C TYR A 764 -3.83 -8.05 -3.70
N VAL A 765 -4.78 -7.97 -2.75
CA VAL A 765 -6.13 -8.50 -2.90
C VAL A 765 -7.22 -7.41 -2.83
N PHE A 766 -6.82 -6.14 -2.86
CA PHE A 766 -7.73 -5.01 -3.13
C PHE A 766 -7.80 -4.82 -4.66
N LEU A 767 -8.62 -5.63 -5.32
CA LEU A 767 -8.61 -5.78 -6.77
C LEU A 767 -9.81 -5.10 -7.42
N VAL A 768 -10.96 -5.09 -6.75
CA VAL A 768 -12.24 -4.64 -7.29
C VAL A 768 -12.74 -3.45 -6.50
N GLY A 769 -12.90 -2.30 -7.17
CA GLY A 769 -13.21 -1.05 -6.50
C GLY A 769 -11.96 -0.37 -5.93
N ASP A 770 -11.99 0.96 -5.80
CA ASP A 770 -10.93 1.71 -5.08
C ASP A 770 -11.30 1.73 -3.59
N ASP A 771 -11.21 0.57 -2.95
CA ASP A 771 -11.58 0.36 -1.55
C ASP A 771 -10.66 -0.63 -0.81
N LEU A 772 -10.97 -0.91 0.45
CA LEU A 772 -10.12 -1.70 1.37
C LEU A 772 -10.70 -3.08 1.69
N LEU A 773 -11.66 -3.54 0.91
CA LEU A 773 -12.30 -4.81 1.11
C LEU A 773 -11.62 -5.86 0.23
N ALA A 774 -11.08 -6.91 0.86
CA ALA A 774 -10.32 -7.93 0.15
C ALA A 774 -11.21 -8.82 -0.74
N ASP A 775 -10.86 -8.95 -2.01
CA ASP A 775 -11.55 -9.80 -3.00
C ASP A 775 -11.13 -11.28 -2.92
N MET A 776 -9.95 -11.52 -2.37
CA MET A 776 -9.42 -12.86 -2.09
C MET A 776 -8.90 -12.92 -0.66
N ALA A 777 -8.90 -14.08 -0.05
CA ALA A 777 -8.22 -14.28 1.23
C ALA A 777 -6.74 -14.55 0.97
N ILE A 778 -5.85 -13.81 1.64
CA ILE A 778 -4.40 -13.91 1.44
C ILE A 778 -3.69 -14.27 2.74
N GLY A 779 -2.63 -15.07 2.61
CA GLY A 779 -1.67 -15.31 3.67
C GLY A 779 -0.26 -15.53 3.12
N ARG A 780 0.74 -15.36 3.99
CA ARG A 780 2.16 -15.51 3.67
C ARG A 780 2.79 -16.61 4.50
N LEU A 781 3.70 -17.36 3.89
CA LEU A 781 4.61 -18.29 4.54
C LEU A 781 6.01 -17.70 4.36
N ALA A 782 6.42 -16.86 5.31
CA ALA A 782 7.66 -16.08 5.27
C ALA A 782 8.90 -16.97 5.53
N ALA A 783 9.22 -17.80 4.55
CA ALA A 783 10.39 -18.68 4.59
C ALA A 783 11.62 -17.98 3.97
N GLU A 784 12.76 -18.13 4.63
CA GLU A 784 14.08 -17.73 4.12
C GLU A 784 14.91 -18.94 3.66
N SER A 785 14.40 -20.16 3.88
CA SER A 785 15.08 -21.41 3.57
C SER A 785 14.11 -22.56 3.26
N ILE A 786 14.61 -23.55 2.53
CA ILE A 786 13.85 -24.76 2.17
C ILE A 786 13.32 -25.48 3.43
N SER A 787 14.13 -25.55 4.50
CA SER A 787 13.73 -26.19 5.75
C SER A 787 12.62 -25.45 6.50
N GLN A 788 12.62 -24.10 6.46
CA GLN A 788 11.54 -23.32 7.06
C GLN A 788 10.25 -23.49 6.25
N ALA A 789 10.32 -23.44 4.92
CA ALA A 789 9.17 -23.69 4.05
C ALA A 789 8.56 -25.09 4.32
N GLU A 790 9.40 -26.12 4.49
CA GLU A 790 8.97 -27.48 4.81
C GLU A 790 8.28 -27.54 6.18
N ALA A 791 8.89 -26.94 7.21
CA ALA A 791 8.33 -26.93 8.56
C ALA A 791 6.97 -26.20 8.64
N MET A 792 6.81 -25.09 7.92
CA MET A 792 5.54 -24.35 7.84
C MET A 792 4.44 -25.21 7.21
N VAL A 793 4.71 -25.81 6.04
CA VAL A 793 3.75 -26.67 5.33
C VAL A 793 3.35 -27.87 6.17
N ASP A 794 4.32 -28.54 6.79
CA ASP A 794 4.07 -29.71 7.64
C ASP A 794 3.21 -29.38 8.87
N LYS A 795 3.37 -28.19 9.47
CA LYS A 795 2.53 -27.75 10.58
C LYS A 795 1.09 -27.49 10.15
N ILE A 796 0.88 -26.87 8.99
CA ILE A 796 -0.45 -26.64 8.42
C ILE A 796 -1.16 -27.97 8.17
N ILE A 797 -0.50 -28.91 7.49
CA ILE A 797 -1.04 -30.24 7.22
C ILE A 797 -1.39 -30.95 8.53
N ARG A 798 -0.46 -30.97 9.49
CA ARG A 798 -0.65 -31.61 10.80
C ARG A 798 -1.77 -30.98 11.62
N TYR A 799 -1.93 -29.65 11.56
CA TYR A 799 -3.04 -28.95 12.21
C TYR A 799 -4.39 -29.48 11.71
N GLU A 800 -4.58 -29.55 10.39
CA GLU A 800 -5.85 -29.98 9.79
C GLU A 800 -6.08 -31.49 9.94
N GLU A 801 -5.02 -32.31 9.90
CA GLU A 801 -5.11 -33.72 10.23
C GLU A 801 -5.56 -33.94 11.67
N ASN A 802 -4.98 -33.21 12.63
CA ASN A 802 -5.38 -33.27 14.04
C ASN A 802 -6.83 -32.81 14.24
N LEU A 803 -7.23 -31.74 13.54
CA LEU A 803 -8.58 -31.19 13.57
C LEU A 803 -9.59 -32.22 13.04
N LEU A 804 -9.34 -32.79 11.86
CA LEU A 804 -10.19 -33.81 11.23
C LEU A 804 -10.27 -35.09 12.06
N ALA A 805 -9.15 -35.51 12.65
CA ALA A 805 -9.07 -36.68 13.51
C ALA A 805 -9.65 -36.45 14.92
N LYS A 806 -10.07 -35.21 15.24
CA LYS A 806 -10.61 -34.82 16.56
C LYS A 806 -9.66 -35.16 17.70
N VAL A 807 -8.38 -34.87 17.51
CA VAL A 807 -7.34 -35.09 18.53
C VAL A 807 -7.69 -34.27 19.78
N PRO A 808 -7.68 -34.85 20.99
CA PRO A 808 -7.97 -34.11 22.21
C PRO A 808 -7.11 -32.85 22.33
N GLY A 809 -7.71 -31.71 22.72
CA GLY A 809 -7.05 -30.41 22.76
C GLY A 809 -7.37 -29.48 21.57
N TYR A 810 -7.92 -30.01 20.46
CA TYR A 810 -8.41 -29.17 19.33
C TYR A 810 -9.87 -28.71 19.47
N GLN A 811 -10.50 -28.96 20.62
CA GLN A 811 -11.77 -28.33 21.05
C GLN A 811 -11.53 -27.35 22.20
N ARG A 812 -10.39 -26.68 22.16
CA ARG A 812 -9.94 -25.77 23.21
C ARG A 812 -9.43 -24.46 22.62
N VAL A 813 -9.81 -23.37 23.27
CA VAL A 813 -9.30 -22.01 23.01
C VAL A 813 -8.55 -21.52 24.25
N LEU A 814 -7.31 -21.07 24.05
CA LEU A 814 -6.44 -20.55 25.09
C LEU A 814 -6.28 -19.05 24.94
N PHE A 815 -6.68 -18.29 25.95
CA PHE A 815 -6.47 -16.85 26.03
C PHE A 815 -5.28 -16.53 26.94
N ILE A 816 -4.39 -15.67 26.46
CA ILE A 816 -3.25 -15.11 27.19
C ILE A 816 -3.41 -13.60 27.17
N ALA A 817 -3.52 -12.99 28.35
CA ALA A 817 -3.64 -11.55 28.50
C ALA A 817 -2.44 -10.96 29.27
N ASP A 818 -1.89 -9.87 28.76
CA ASP A 818 -0.94 -9.02 29.51
C ASP A 818 -1.65 -8.32 30.69
N ASN A 819 -0.88 -7.64 31.54
CA ASN A 819 -1.45 -6.85 32.64
C ASN A 819 -2.34 -5.72 32.10
N PRO A 820 -3.43 -5.35 32.81
CA PRO A 820 -4.24 -4.19 32.46
C PRO A 820 -3.36 -2.95 32.28
N ASP A 821 -3.62 -2.19 31.21
CA ASP A 821 -2.95 -0.92 30.98
C ASP A 821 -3.81 0.23 31.51
N PRO A 822 -3.41 0.88 32.62
CA PRO A 822 -4.15 2.00 33.19
C PRO A 822 -4.12 3.25 32.30
N ASP A 823 -3.26 3.28 31.27
CA ASP A 823 -2.99 4.44 30.43
C ASP A 823 -3.58 4.31 28.99
N ALA A 824 -4.74 3.65 28.89
CA ALA A 824 -5.59 3.49 27.69
C ALA A 824 -5.27 2.34 26.71
N GLY A 825 -4.36 1.42 27.06
CA GLY A 825 -4.26 0.12 26.41
C GLY A 825 -5.42 -0.83 26.74
N GLY A 826 -6.16 -0.59 27.82
CA GLY A 826 -7.37 -1.34 28.19
C GLY A 826 -7.13 -2.47 29.19
N ASN A 827 -8.21 -3.09 29.68
CA ASN A 827 -8.13 -4.29 30.49
C ASN A 827 -8.18 -5.53 29.60
N PHE A 828 -7.00 -5.97 29.14
CA PHE A 828 -6.88 -7.09 28.19
C PHE A 828 -7.54 -8.39 28.68
N CYS A 829 -7.44 -8.70 29.97
CA CYS A 829 -8.05 -9.90 30.55
C CYS A 829 -9.57 -9.81 30.53
N ASP A 830 -10.14 -8.70 31.02
CA ASP A 830 -11.59 -8.49 31.03
C ASP A 830 -12.14 -8.47 29.60
N THR A 831 -11.46 -7.82 28.64
CA THR A 831 -11.91 -7.81 27.25
C THR A 831 -11.94 -9.21 26.64
N ASN A 832 -10.98 -10.07 26.97
CA ASN A 832 -11.02 -11.48 26.56
C ASN A 832 -12.20 -12.24 27.21
N LEU A 833 -12.49 -12.00 28.48
CA LEU A 833 -13.56 -12.69 29.20
C LEU A 833 -14.96 -12.22 28.76
N GLU A 834 -15.16 -10.91 28.66
CA GLU A 834 -16.47 -10.29 28.49
C GLU A 834 -16.87 -10.11 27.02
N GLN A 835 -15.91 -9.95 26.10
CA GLN A 835 -16.18 -9.68 24.69
C GLN A 835 -15.88 -10.92 23.83
N THR A 836 -14.62 -11.26 23.58
CA THR A 836 -14.26 -12.33 22.63
C THR A 836 -14.61 -13.73 23.14
N GLY A 837 -14.34 -14.05 24.41
CA GLY A 837 -14.66 -15.34 25.02
C GLY A 837 -16.16 -15.62 25.11
N SER A 838 -16.99 -14.56 25.14
CA SER A 838 -18.46 -14.68 25.15
C SER A 838 -19.05 -15.17 23.82
N LEU A 839 -18.32 -14.99 22.72
CA LEU A 839 -18.70 -15.43 21.37
C LEU A 839 -18.43 -16.91 21.13
N ILE A 840 -17.62 -17.55 21.98
CA ILE A 840 -17.22 -18.93 21.82
C ILE A 840 -18.30 -19.87 22.40
N PRO A 841 -18.77 -20.87 21.63
CA PRO A 841 -19.78 -21.81 22.09
C PRO A 841 -19.34 -22.60 23.33
N ALA A 842 -20.30 -22.95 24.19
CA ALA A 842 -20.05 -23.71 25.43
C ALA A 842 -19.42 -25.10 25.21
N ASP A 843 -19.45 -25.63 24.00
CA ASP A 843 -18.82 -26.91 23.62
C ASP A 843 -17.29 -26.81 23.48
N TYR A 844 -16.73 -25.59 23.39
CA TYR A 844 -15.29 -25.38 23.44
C TYR A 844 -14.81 -25.17 24.88
N GLU A 845 -13.75 -25.87 25.25
CA GLU A 845 -13.03 -25.59 26.49
C GLU A 845 -12.31 -24.25 26.35
N GLN A 846 -12.54 -23.34 27.29
CA GLN A 846 -11.82 -22.07 27.35
C GLN A 846 -10.88 -22.05 28.55
N THR A 847 -9.63 -21.64 28.33
CA THR A 847 -8.68 -21.35 29.40
C THR A 847 -8.25 -19.89 29.28
N HIS A 848 -8.40 -19.11 30.35
CA HIS A 848 -8.00 -17.71 30.39
C HIS A 848 -6.82 -17.54 31.36
N LEU A 849 -5.69 -17.06 30.85
CA LEU A 849 -4.49 -16.79 31.63
C LEU A 849 -4.25 -15.28 31.67
N CYS A 850 -4.46 -14.66 32.82
CA CYS A 850 -4.28 -13.23 33.01
C CYS A 850 -3.01 -12.96 33.80
N ARG A 851 -2.07 -12.20 33.23
CA ARG A 851 -0.73 -11.99 33.82
C ARG A 851 -0.79 -11.48 35.26
N GLU A 852 -1.77 -10.63 35.58
CA GLU A 852 -1.93 -10.02 36.91
C GLU A 852 -2.27 -11.03 38.03
N ASP A 853 -2.79 -12.21 37.68
CA ASP A 853 -3.11 -13.27 38.64
C ASP A 853 -1.85 -14.01 39.16
N TYR A 854 -0.69 -13.76 38.54
CA TYR A 854 0.54 -14.48 38.84
C TYR A 854 1.50 -13.63 39.66
N ALA A 855 2.19 -14.28 40.60
CA ALA A 855 3.12 -13.59 41.50
C ALA A 855 4.36 -13.00 40.79
N ASN A 856 4.69 -13.49 39.59
CA ASN A 856 5.79 -13.01 38.73
C ASN A 856 5.71 -13.69 37.34
N ASP A 857 6.46 -13.13 36.38
CA ASP A 857 6.50 -13.60 34.99
C ASP A 857 7.02 -15.04 34.82
N VAL A 858 7.86 -15.54 35.74
CA VAL A 858 8.33 -16.93 35.69
C VAL A 858 7.18 -17.90 35.96
N ALA A 859 6.33 -17.60 36.95
CA ALA A 859 5.15 -18.42 37.24
C ALA A 859 4.14 -18.37 36.07
N PHE A 860 3.95 -17.19 35.47
CA PHE A 860 3.07 -16.99 34.32
C PHE A 860 3.54 -17.79 33.09
N THR A 861 4.81 -17.64 32.70
CA THR A 861 5.39 -18.34 31.55
C THR A 861 5.45 -19.86 31.72
N GLU A 862 5.75 -20.38 32.92
CA GLU A 862 5.65 -21.83 33.18
C GLU A 862 4.20 -22.34 33.09
N THR A 863 3.21 -21.50 33.38
CA THR A 863 1.79 -21.86 33.21
C THR A 863 1.39 -21.83 31.74
N ILE A 864 1.80 -20.82 30.96
CA ILE A 864 1.63 -20.80 29.50
C ILE A 864 2.23 -22.08 28.88
N LYS A 865 3.43 -22.47 29.31
CA LYS A 865 4.07 -23.71 28.88
C LYS A 865 3.24 -24.96 29.25
N ALA A 866 2.71 -25.02 30.47
CA ALA A 866 1.87 -26.13 30.91
C ALA A 866 0.56 -26.21 30.11
N GLU A 867 0.00 -25.06 29.74
CA GLU A 867 -1.25 -24.95 28.97
C GLU A 867 -1.09 -25.10 27.47
N THR A 868 0.12 -24.88 26.92
CA THR A 868 0.42 -25.19 25.50
C THR A 868 0.70 -26.67 25.26
N TYR A 869 1.14 -27.42 26.28
CA TYR A 869 1.39 -28.87 26.19
C TYR A 869 0.15 -29.72 25.81
N PRO A 870 -1.05 -29.57 26.40
CA PRO A 870 -2.23 -30.35 26.00
C PRO A 870 -2.71 -30.02 24.58
N GLY A 871 -2.28 -28.90 24.00
CA GLY A 871 -2.72 -28.34 22.73
C GLY A 871 -3.94 -27.42 22.87
N ALA A 872 -4.08 -26.53 21.90
CA ALA A 872 -5.25 -25.68 21.67
C ALA A 872 -5.46 -25.56 20.16
N ALA A 873 -6.71 -25.46 19.70
CA ALA A 873 -6.98 -25.16 18.29
C ALA A 873 -6.66 -23.69 18.00
N ILE A 874 -7.06 -22.81 18.91
CA ILE A 874 -6.85 -21.36 18.82
C ILE A 874 -6.19 -20.88 20.09
N LEU A 875 -5.16 -20.04 19.93
CA LEU A 875 -4.58 -19.25 21.00
C LEU A 875 -4.78 -17.79 20.69
N THR A 876 -5.37 -17.03 21.61
CA THR A 876 -5.47 -15.58 21.50
C THR A 876 -4.53 -14.92 22.48
N TYR A 877 -3.58 -14.15 21.97
CA TYR A 877 -2.82 -13.21 22.78
C TYR A 877 -3.48 -11.83 22.70
N ARG A 878 -3.54 -11.12 23.83
CA ARG A 878 -4.02 -9.75 23.90
C ARG A 878 -3.17 -8.96 24.88
N GLY A 879 -2.61 -7.84 24.43
CA GLY A 879 -1.77 -7.02 25.27
C GLY A 879 -0.79 -6.16 24.48
N HIS A 880 0.31 -5.81 25.12
CA HIS A 880 1.39 -5.11 24.44
C HIS A 880 2.20 -6.07 23.57
N GLY A 881 2.63 -5.60 22.41
CA GLY A 881 3.46 -6.34 21.48
C GLY A 881 4.69 -5.56 21.07
N ALA A 882 5.68 -6.30 20.59
CA ALA A 882 6.83 -5.77 19.86
C ALA A 882 7.19 -6.78 18.77
N ILE A 883 8.03 -6.36 17.81
CA ILE A 883 8.46 -7.20 16.68
C ILE A 883 8.83 -8.62 17.09
N HIS A 884 9.48 -8.81 18.24
CA HIS A 884 9.97 -10.11 18.71
C HIS A 884 9.45 -10.56 20.09
N ALA A 885 8.40 -9.94 20.63
CA ALA A 885 7.97 -10.26 22.01
C ALA A 885 6.52 -9.91 22.34
N TRP A 886 6.04 -10.56 23.40
CA TRP A 886 4.81 -10.22 24.10
C TRP A 886 5.08 -9.60 25.47
N GLY A 887 4.24 -8.63 25.81
CA GLY A 887 4.23 -7.89 27.06
C GLY A 887 5.09 -6.62 27.04
N ASN A 888 4.76 -5.66 27.89
CA ASN A 888 5.54 -4.41 28.06
C ASN A 888 6.55 -4.51 29.21
N SER A 889 7.52 -3.59 29.28
CA SER A 889 8.61 -3.46 30.25
C SER A 889 8.25 -3.84 31.71
N PRO A 890 8.62 -5.05 32.19
CA PRO A 890 9.42 -6.06 31.49
C PRO A 890 8.57 -6.98 30.60
N ARG A 891 8.99 -7.14 29.34
CA ARG A 891 8.45 -8.18 28.45
C ARG A 891 8.46 -9.51 29.19
N PHE A 892 7.33 -10.22 29.21
CA PHE A 892 7.27 -11.50 29.89
C PHE A 892 7.76 -12.64 28.99
N TRP A 893 7.76 -12.45 27.67
CA TRP A 893 8.23 -13.46 26.71
C TRP A 893 8.85 -12.81 25.45
N SER A 894 9.99 -13.33 24.98
CA SER A 894 10.74 -12.82 23.81
C SER A 894 11.26 -13.98 22.96
N ALA A 895 11.32 -13.77 21.64
CA ALA A 895 11.87 -14.68 20.66
C ALA A 895 12.81 -14.01 19.66
N ASP A 896 13.55 -12.99 20.10
CA ASP A 896 14.58 -12.35 19.26
C ASP A 896 15.66 -13.34 18.78
N SER A 897 16.48 -12.86 17.84
CA SER A 897 17.55 -13.63 17.21
C SER A 897 18.61 -14.16 18.19
N SER A 898 18.72 -13.62 19.41
CA SER A 898 19.60 -14.17 20.44
C SER A 898 19.02 -15.42 21.13
N VAL A 899 17.71 -15.65 21.01
CA VAL A 899 17.01 -16.82 21.55
C VAL A 899 17.01 -17.95 20.53
N SER A 900 17.85 -18.96 20.75
CA SER A 900 17.89 -20.17 19.90
C SER A 900 16.53 -20.89 19.87
N ASP A 901 16.21 -21.56 18.76
CA ASP A 901 14.98 -22.37 18.62
C ASP A 901 14.83 -23.42 19.73
N GLU A 902 15.94 -24.05 20.15
CA GLU A 902 15.94 -25.00 21.27
C GLU A 902 15.60 -24.36 22.62
N ALA A 903 15.89 -23.07 22.79
CA ALA A 903 15.47 -22.31 23.97
C ALA A 903 13.98 -21.96 23.89
N LEU A 904 13.47 -21.59 22.71
CA LEU A 904 12.05 -21.35 22.49
C LEU A 904 11.22 -22.61 22.75
N LYS A 905 11.62 -23.77 22.23
CA LYS A 905 10.95 -25.05 22.50
C LYS A 905 10.93 -25.41 23.99
N ARG A 906 11.90 -24.95 24.79
CA ARG A 906 11.88 -25.18 26.26
C ARG A 906 10.80 -24.38 26.99
N THR A 907 10.38 -23.24 26.44
CA THR A 907 9.33 -22.38 27.00
C THR A 907 7.98 -22.53 26.27
N TRP A 908 7.97 -23.10 25.07
CA TRP A 908 6.79 -23.39 24.26
C TRP A 908 6.65 -24.90 23.97
N ALA A 909 5.84 -25.59 24.78
CA ALA A 909 5.89 -27.05 24.90
C ALA A 909 4.96 -27.82 23.94
N ASN A 910 4.30 -27.16 22.99
CA ASN A 910 3.34 -27.83 22.10
C ASN A 910 4.00 -28.91 21.21
N HIS A 911 5.30 -28.78 20.93
CA HIS A 911 6.12 -29.78 20.22
C HIS A 911 6.14 -31.16 20.88
N LEU A 912 6.03 -31.23 22.21
CA LEU A 912 5.97 -32.52 22.92
C LEU A 912 4.67 -33.27 22.63
N SER A 913 3.63 -32.55 22.21
CA SER A 913 2.32 -33.10 21.88
C SER A 913 2.05 -33.20 20.37
N GLN A 914 2.91 -32.60 19.54
CA GLN A 914 2.76 -32.47 18.09
C GLN A 914 1.45 -31.80 17.67
N LYS A 915 1.08 -30.74 18.39
CA LYS A 915 -0.16 -29.98 18.20
C LYS A 915 0.17 -28.53 17.87
N PRO A 916 0.48 -28.22 16.60
CA PRO A 916 0.62 -26.83 16.18
C PRO A 916 -0.70 -26.09 16.43
N VAL A 917 -0.63 -24.78 16.66
CA VAL A 917 -1.78 -23.94 17.05
C VAL A 917 -1.97 -22.82 16.05
N ALA A 918 -3.21 -22.33 15.90
CA ALA A 918 -3.48 -21.06 15.23
C ALA A 918 -3.46 -19.93 16.26
N ILE A 919 -2.61 -18.92 16.06
CA ILE A 919 -2.46 -17.79 16.98
C ILE A 919 -3.19 -16.57 16.40
N LEU A 920 -3.95 -15.87 17.23
CA LEU A 920 -4.53 -14.56 16.94
C LEU A 920 -3.94 -13.57 17.94
N SER A 921 -3.26 -12.52 17.48
CA SER A 921 -2.70 -11.49 18.36
C SER A 921 -3.48 -10.19 18.23
N ALA A 922 -4.01 -9.72 19.36
CA ALA A 922 -4.50 -8.36 19.55
C ALA A 922 -3.40 -7.55 20.27
N ASP A 923 -2.36 -7.21 19.51
CA ASP A 923 -1.21 -6.45 19.98
C ASP A 923 -0.53 -5.66 18.83
N CYS A 924 0.61 -5.05 19.14
CA CYS A 924 1.41 -4.26 18.20
C CYS A 924 2.59 -5.05 17.63
N LEU A 925 2.87 -4.90 16.34
CA LEU A 925 4.13 -5.26 15.66
C LEU A 925 4.57 -6.73 15.66
N ASP A 926 3.92 -7.66 16.39
CA ASP A 926 4.38 -9.06 16.44
C ASP A 926 4.24 -9.79 15.07
N GLY A 927 3.44 -9.19 14.17
CA GLY A 927 3.29 -9.52 12.75
C GLY A 927 4.26 -8.81 11.80
N TYR A 928 5.23 -8.04 12.29
CA TYR A 928 6.19 -7.30 11.44
C TYR A 928 7.23 -8.27 10.85
N PHE A 929 6.94 -8.81 9.66
CA PHE A 929 7.76 -9.83 9.02
C PHE A 929 8.93 -9.28 8.18
N ALA A 930 8.90 -8.01 7.80
CA ALA A 930 9.79 -7.50 6.75
C ALA A 930 11.07 -6.79 7.25
N LEU A 931 11.52 -7.03 8.49
CA LEU A 931 12.66 -6.33 9.08
C LEU A 931 14.00 -6.99 8.68
N PRO A 932 14.92 -6.29 7.98
CA PRO A 932 16.17 -6.90 7.52
C PRO A 932 17.01 -7.50 8.65
N GLY A 933 17.28 -8.81 8.57
CA GLY A 933 18.08 -9.56 9.54
C GLY A 933 17.35 -9.98 10.82
N HIS A 934 16.04 -9.72 10.91
CA HIS A 934 15.25 -10.02 12.11
C HIS A 934 13.87 -10.56 11.76
N SER A 935 13.58 -11.79 12.18
CA SER A 935 12.23 -12.31 12.03
C SER A 935 11.29 -11.72 13.09
N GLY A 936 10.09 -11.32 12.66
CA GLY A 936 8.95 -11.02 13.52
C GLY A 936 8.54 -12.23 14.36
N LEU A 937 7.80 -11.99 15.44
CA LEU A 937 7.39 -13.04 16.37
C LEU A 937 6.53 -14.10 15.68
N SER A 938 5.66 -13.64 14.78
CA SER A 938 4.86 -14.49 13.90
C SER A 938 5.71 -15.43 13.06
N GLU A 939 6.72 -14.90 12.40
CA GLU A 939 7.66 -15.70 11.63
C GLU A 939 8.44 -16.65 12.52
N ARG A 940 8.90 -16.23 13.72
CA ARG A 940 9.61 -17.13 14.65
C ARG A 940 8.73 -18.32 15.03
N PHE A 941 7.44 -18.14 15.29
CA PHE A 941 6.52 -19.25 15.55
C PHE A 941 6.32 -20.16 14.33
N MET A 942 6.26 -19.59 13.13
CA MET A 942 6.12 -20.32 11.87
C MET A 942 7.42 -21.03 11.44
N ASN A 943 8.58 -20.49 11.79
CA ASN A 943 9.91 -21.00 11.42
C ASN A 943 10.43 -22.14 12.30
N LEU A 944 9.85 -22.34 13.48
CA LEU A 944 10.17 -23.51 14.33
C LEU A 944 9.89 -24.82 13.57
N ASP A 945 10.53 -25.90 14.01
CA ASP A 945 10.40 -27.23 13.38
C ASP A 945 8.94 -27.73 13.26
N GLU A 946 8.78 -28.83 12.55
CA GLU A 946 7.48 -29.34 12.12
C GLU A 946 6.52 -29.71 13.28
N TYR A 947 7.03 -29.81 14.52
CA TYR A 947 6.22 -30.11 15.70
C TYR A 947 5.97 -28.88 16.59
N ALA A 948 6.75 -27.82 16.45
CA ALA A 948 6.79 -26.68 17.36
C ALA A 948 6.20 -25.39 16.77
N GLY A 949 5.65 -24.54 17.63
CA GLY A 949 5.20 -23.20 17.22
C GLY A 949 3.79 -23.20 16.62
N ALA A 950 3.57 -22.42 15.57
CA ALA A 950 2.24 -22.17 15.01
C ALA A 950 2.05 -22.79 13.62
N ALA A 951 0.81 -23.16 13.29
CA ALA A 951 0.39 -23.46 11.91
C ALA A 951 -0.13 -22.21 11.19
N ALA A 952 -0.57 -21.21 11.95
CA ALA A 952 -0.89 -19.89 11.45
C ALA A 952 -0.78 -18.85 12.57
N HIS A 953 -0.52 -17.60 12.20
CA HIS A 953 -0.55 -16.45 13.09
C HIS A 953 -1.16 -15.24 12.38
N TRP A 954 -2.25 -14.72 12.92
CA TRP A 954 -2.88 -13.49 12.44
C TRP A 954 -2.59 -12.34 13.41
N SER A 955 -1.86 -11.34 12.92
CA SER A 955 -1.12 -10.39 13.75
C SER A 955 -0.87 -9.06 13.03
N SER A 956 -0.66 -7.99 13.80
CA SER A 956 -0.39 -6.66 13.25
C SER A 956 1.10 -6.45 12.96
N SER A 957 1.43 -5.98 11.75
CA SER A 957 2.72 -5.35 11.43
C SER A 957 2.75 -3.86 11.79
N GLY A 958 1.67 -3.34 12.36
CA GLY A 958 1.44 -1.94 12.69
C GLY A 958 1.35 -1.67 14.20
N LEU A 959 1.11 -0.41 14.52
CA LEU A 959 0.73 0.05 15.85
C LEU A 959 -0.78 0.32 15.87
N GLY A 960 -1.48 -0.27 16.84
CA GLY A 960 -2.93 -0.16 16.96
C GLY A 960 -3.40 -0.10 18.41
N LEU A 961 -4.72 0.06 18.58
CA LEU A 961 -5.36 0.15 19.90
C LEU A 961 -6.22 -1.08 20.19
N ASP A 962 -6.35 -1.44 21.47
CA ASP A 962 -7.09 -2.64 21.89
C ASP A 962 -8.53 -2.69 21.37
N HIS A 963 -9.24 -1.56 21.33
CA HIS A 963 -10.61 -1.54 20.82
C HIS A 963 -10.70 -1.80 19.30
N GLU A 964 -9.69 -1.39 18.53
CA GLU A 964 -9.60 -1.68 17.09
C GLU A 964 -9.32 -3.16 16.87
N HIS A 965 -8.37 -3.72 17.62
CA HIS A 965 -8.06 -5.15 17.60
C HIS A 965 -9.23 -5.99 18.13
N THR A 966 -10.02 -5.44 19.05
CA THR A 966 -11.23 -6.11 19.53
C THR A 966 -12.26 -6.27 18.43
N ALA A 967 -12.55 -5.21 17.67
CA ALA A 967 -13.49 -5.31 16.55
C ALA A 967 -13.04 -6.34 15.50
N LEU A 968 -11.73 -6.46 15.25
CA LEU A 968 -11.16 -7.51 14.40
C LEU A 968 -11.37 -8.91 15.00
N LEU A 969 -11.02 -9.14 16.26
CA LEU A 969 -11.18 -10.45 16.89
C LEU A 969 -12.66 -10.84 17.09
N GLU A 970 -13.53 -9.89 17.39
CA GLU A 970 -14.98 -10.11 17.44
C GLU A 970 -15.50 -10.55 16.07
N GLY A 971 -15.17 -9.82 15.00
CA GLY A 971 -15.53 -10.21 13.64
C GLY A 971 -14.98 -11.60 13.27
N PHE A 972 -13.77 -11.93 13.71
CA PHE A 972 -13.18 -13.25 13.48
C PHE A 972 -13.98 -14.37 14.17
N TYR A 973 -14.26 -14.22 15.46
CA TYR A 973 -15.00 -15.21 16.23
C TYR A 973 -16.48 -15.28 15.83
N GLU A 974 -17.11 -14.16 15.49
CA GLU A 974 -18.44 -14.11 14.88
C GLU A 974 -18.49 -14.90 13.57
N SER A 975 -17.48 -14.74 12.70
CA SER A 975 -17.38 -15.52 11.47
C SER A 975 -17.32 -17.01 11.80
N LEU A 976 -16.41 -17.40 12.70
CA LEU A 976 -16.13 -18.80 12.96
C LEU A 976 -17.25 -19.56 13.68
N PHE A 977 -17.91 -18.91 14.64
CA PHE A 977 -18.88 -19.54 15.54
C PHE A 977 -20.33 -19.05 15.35
N GLY A 978 -20.52 -17.88 14.74
CA GLY A 978 -21.82 -17.32 14.41
C GLY A 978 -22.29 -17.66 12.99
N THR A 979 -21.42 -18.22 12.14
CA THR A 979 -21.74 -18.60 10.75
C THR A 979 -21.26 -20.01 10.42
N GLU A 980 -21.42 -20.45 9.17
CA GLU A 980 -20.95 -21.76 8.68
C GLU A 980 -19.50 -21.72 8.17
N GLN A 981 -18.78 -20.61 8.36
CA GLN A 981 -17.40 -20.44 7.92
C GLN A 981 -16.45 -21.34 8.72
N ILE A 982 -15.55 -22.02 8.01
CA ILE A 982 -14.60 -22.97 8.62
C ILE A 982 -13.14 -22.67 8.31
N ARG A 983 -12.86 -21.69 7.43
CA ARG A 983 -11.50 -21.39 6.96
C ARG A 983 -10.97 -20.10 7.54
N LEU A 984 -9.68 -20.12 7.82
CA LEU A 984 -8.98 -19.03 8.49
C LEU A 984 -9.04 -17.72 7.69
N GLY A 985 -8.70 -17.75 6.41
CA GLY A 985 -8.67 -16.55 5.56
C GLY A 985 -10.05 -15.93 5.30
N ASP A 986 -11.10 -16.75 5.25
CA ASP A 986 -12.47 -16.24 5.16
C ASP A 986 -12.89 -15.55 6.47
N ALA A 987 -12.44 -16.07 7.63
CA ALA A 987 -12.66 -15.43 8.92
C ALA A 987 -11.88 -14.12 9.07
N THR A 988 -10.64 -14.03 8.57
CA THR A 988 -9.88 -12.76 8.57
C THR A 988 -10.51 -11.72 7.65
N ASN A 989 -10.97 -12.10 6.46
CA ASN A 989 -11.66 -11.16 5.56
C ASN A 989 -13.01 -10.71 6.12
N TYR A 990 -13.77 -11.61 6.74
CA TYR A 990 -15.00 -11.25 7.45
C TYR A 990 -14.72 -10.29 8.61
N ALA A 991 -13.65 -10.52 9.38
CA ALA A 991 -13.25 -9.64 10.46
C ALA A 991 -12.91 -8.22 9.96
N LYS A 992 -12.18 -8.12 8.86
CA LYS A 992 -11.88 -6.84 8.20
C LYS A 992 -13.13 -6.15 7.64
N LEU A 993 -14.08 -6.92 7.10
CA LEU A 993 -15.40 -6.39 6.71
C LEU A 993 -16.19 -5.90 7.93
N HIS A 994 -16.20 -6.66 9.04
CA HIS A 994 -16.82 -6.26 10.30
C HIS A 994 -16.21 -4.95 10.80
N PHE A 995 -14.88 -4.86 10.83
CA PHE A 995 -14.14 -3.67 11.23
C PHE A 995 -14.54 -2.43 10.41
N SER A 996 -14.74 -2.60 9.10
CA SER A 996 -15.18 -1.49 8.23
C SER A 996 -16.60 -0.96 8.54
N LEU A 997 -17.45 -1.77 9.18
CA LEU A 997 -18.77 -1.33 9.67
C LEU A 997 -18.70 -0.57 11.00
N SER A 998 -17.70 -0.86 11.81
CA SER A 998 -17.43 -0.12 13.04
C SER A 998 -17.15 1.36 12.74
N ALA A 999 -17.22 2.24 13.74
CA ALA A 999 -16.97 3.68 13.57
C ALA A 999 -15.57 3.96 13.02
N ASN A 1000 -15.31 5.22 12.64
CA ASN A 1000 -14.09 5.80 12.04
C ASN A 1000 -12.74 5.38 12.66
N TYR A 1001 -12.44 4.08 12.73
CA TYR A 1001 -11.18 3.52 13.15
C TYR A 1001 -10.12 3.88 12.12
N ALA A 1002 -8.85 3.87 12.55
CA ALA A 1002 -7.79 4.06 11.58
C ALA A 1002 -7.82 2.92 10.57
N LYS A 1003 -7.75 3.31 9.30
CA LYS A 1003 -7.65 2.37 8.19
C LYS A 1003 -6.38 1.52 8.28
N SER A 1004 -5.38 1.93 9.07
CA SER A 1004 -4.12 1.23 9.24
C SER A 1004 -4.29 -0.25 9.58
N GLU A 1005 -5.23 -0.61 10.46
CA GLU A 1005 -5.47 -1.99 10.87
C GLU A 1005 -5.97 -2.90 9.73
N MET A 1006 -6.59 -2.32 8.70
CA MET A 1006 -6.99 -3.06 7.50
C MET A 1006 -5.78 -3.52 6.67
N TYR A 1007 -4.66 -2.78 6.75
CA TYR A 1007 -3.41 -3.10 6.08
C TYR A 1007 -2.48 -3.92 6.98
N SER A 1008 -2.35 -3.55 8.26
CA SER A 1008 -1.33 -4.08 9.16
C SER A 1008 -1.62 -5.49 9.67
N PHE A 1009 -2.90 -5.89 9.79
CA PHE A 1009 -3.23 -7.27 10.16
C PHE A 1009 -2.98 -8.23 9.00
N ASN A 1010 -1.84 -8.92 9.07
CA ASN A 1010 -1.39 -9.90 8.08
C ASN A 1010 -1.55 -11.31 8.62
N LEU A 1011 -1.86 -12.25 7.72
CA LEU A 1011 -1.95 -13.67 8.04
C LEU A 1011 -0.64 -14.36 7.65
N GLN A 1012 0.15 -14.75 8.63
CA GLN A 1012 1.22 -15.74 8.43
C GLN A 1012 0.59 -17.14 8.46
N GLY A 1013 0.46 -17.79 7.32
CA GLY A 1013 -0.24 -19.07 7.19
C GLY A 1013 -0.96 -19.23 5.85
N ASP A 1014 -1.60 -20.39 5.68
CA ASP A 1014 -2.45 -20.67 4.52
C ASP A 1014 -3.89 -20.19 4.78
N PRO A 1015 -4.44 -19.23 4.00
CA PRO A 1015 -5.79 -18.73 4.19
C PRO A 1015 -6.87 -19.80 3.96
N ALA A 1016 -6.57 -20.88 3.24
CA ALA A 1016 -7.51 -21.98 3.04
C ALA A 1016 -7.51 -23.01 4.20
N MET A 1017 -6.62 -22.86 5.20
CA MET A 1017 -6.55 -23.75 6.34
C MET A 1017 -7.88 -23.76 7.12
N GLN A 1018 -8.40 -24.95 7.39
CA GLN A 1018 -9.59 -25.13 8.23
C GLN A 1018 -9.23 -24.95 9.71
N ILE A 1019 -10.07 -24.21 10.44
CA ILE A 1019 -9.87 -23.88 11.86
C ILE A 1019 -11.06 -24.28 12.76
N ASN A 1020 -12.18 -24.71 12.18
CA ASN A 1020 -13.36 -25.19 12.92
C ASN A 1020 -14.00 -26.42 12.25
N VAL A 1021 -14.42 -27.39 13.08
CA VAL A 1021 -15.22 -28.58 12.71
C VAL A 1021 -16.23 -28.90 13.80
N LEU A 1022 -17.01 -27.90 14.23
CA LEU A 1022 -18.23 -28.17 14.99
C LEU A 1022 -19.13 -29.12 14.17
N ASP A 1023 -19.39 -30.31 14.69
CA ASP A 1023 -20.37 -31.23 14.11
C ASP A 1023 -21.77 -30.62 14.32
N LEU A 1024 -22.31 -29.91 13.33
CA LEU A 1024 -23.73 -29.57 13.30
C LEU A 1024 -24.54 -30.87 13.29
N SER A 1025 -25.07 -31.24 14.47
CA SER A 1025 -25.92 -32.41 14.63
C SER A 1025 -27.27 -32.15 13.99
N VAL A 1026 -27.48 -32.67 12.77
CA VAL A 1026 -28.77 -32.59 12.08
C VAL A 1026 -29.79 -33.46 12.80
N PHE A 1027 -30.71 -32.84 13.53
CA PHE A 1027 -31.90 -33.50 14.07
C PHE A 1027 -32.94 -33.62 12.95
N LEU A 1028 -33.04 -34.79 12.30
CA LEU A 1028 -34.16 -35.12 11.40
C LEU A 1028 -35.32 -35.65 12.24
N PRO A 1029 -36.40 -34.87 12.48
CA PRO A 1029 -37.58 -35.42 13.13
C PRO A 1029 -38.22 -36.46 12.22
N VAL A 1030 -38.18 -37.73 12.64
CA VAL A 1030 -38.92 -38.79 11.97
C VAL A 1030 -40.41 -38.58 12.27
N ILE A 1031 -41.15 -38.04 11.31
CA ILE A 1031 -42.62 -38.04 11.36
C ILE A 1031 -43.08 -39.43 10.91
N ILE A 1032 -43.34 -40.31 11.88
CA ILE A 1032 -44.04 -41.57 11.61
C ILE A 1032 -45.53 -41.22 11.47
N ARG A 1033 -46.07 -41.41 10.26
CA ARG A 1033 -47.50 -41.25 9.96
C ARG A 1033 -48.36 -42.39 10.48
#